data_AF-A0A7L1AUS1-F1
#
_entry.id   AF-A0A7L1AUS1-F1
#
_cell.length_a   1.000
_cell.length_b   1.000
_cell.length_c   1.000
_cell.angle_alpha   90.00
_cell.angle_beta   90.00
_cell.angle_gamma   90.00
#
_symmetry.space_group_name_H-M   'P 1'
#
loop_
_entity.id
_entity.type
_entity.pdbx_description
1 polymer ?
#
loop_
_entity_poly.entity_id
_entity_poly.type
_entity_poly.pdbx_seq_one_letter_code
_entity_poly.pdbx_strand_id
1 'polypeptide(L)'
;RAMAERVLVIGSGGREHALAWKLAQSPHVKHVFVAPGNAGTADNGKISNSAVPVSDHAAVAQFCRDQDIRLVVVGPEVPLAAGIVDDLTAAGIRCFGPTAKAAQLESSKSFSKAFLDRHEIPTARWKAFTDPKAACGFINSANFPALVVKASGLAAGKGVIVASTKEEACKAVTEIMQDKSFGTAGETVVVEELLEGEEISCLCFSDGVTIAPMPPAQDHKRLMDGDEGPNTGGMGAYSPAPQISKDLLQKIRETVLQKTVDGMRKEGVPYLGVLYAGLMLTKDGPKVLEFNCRFGDPECQVILPLLRSDLYEVMQAVISRRLASSMPVWKEDSAAVTVVMASQGYPGAYPKGLEITGLAKAKQLGLEVFHAGTALKDGRVVTSGGRVLTVTAIKEDLPAALREANLGVAAIHFQGAIYRRDIGHRAIAFLRQSRGLTYKNSGVDIEAGNTLVQKIKPLAAATSRSGCNAELGGFAGLFDLKAAGYRDPILVSGTDGVGTKLKIAQECQKHDTIGQDLVAMCVNDILAQGAEPLFFLDYFACGKLDVQVAQGVIAGIADACRKAGCALLGGETAEMPGMYPPGEYDLAGFAVGAVERGQMLPQLDRITEGDVVIGVASSGVHSNGYSLVRKIVEKSSLDFSSRVGVSGDQTLGELLLTPTKLYSKTLLPVLRSGHVKAYAHITGGGLLENIPRVLPESFGVVLDALTWKIPEIFCWLHKEGNLSEEEMARTFNCGVGAVLVVQKEMAQQVLKDIQGHETAWLIGKVVSLQKGSDSVKVLNLHRALQANRSLCVHSHIQGKIQTGKVKVAVLISGTGTNLEALINSTKKDTSFAQIVLVVSNKPGVEGLRKAERAGIPTRVIEHTRFQSRTEFDGAVDKVLEEFSVELICLAGFMRILSGPFVKKWEGKILNIHPSLLPSFKGANAHRLVLQAGVRVTGCTVHFVAEEVDAGAIIFQEAVPVKVGDTEATLAERVKEAEHRAFPAALQLVASGAVRVGEAGRIYW
;
A
#
# COMPACT_ATOMS: atom_id res chain seq x y z
N ARG A 1 5.01 25.69 15.80
CA ARG A 1 5.66 25.83 14.47
C ARG A 1 7.14 25.54 14.66
N ALA A 2 7.62 24.39 14.19
CA ALA A 2 9.06 24.12 14.17
C ALA A 2 9.75 25.20 13.30
N MET A 3 10.82 25.81 13.81
CA MET A 3 11.59 26.78 13.02
C MET A 3 12.30 26.02 11.89
N ALA A 4 12.20 26.52 10.66
CA ALA A 4 12.94 25.95 9.53
C ALA A 4 14.45 25.93 9.83
N GLU A 5 15.11 24.82 9.46
CA GLU A 5 16.44 24.43 9.92
C GLU A 5 17.54 24.71 8.89
N ARG A 6 18.80 24.81 9.35
CA ARG A 6 19.97 24.97 8.49
C ARG A 6 20.72 23.65 8.39
N VAL A 7 21.17 23.34 7.19
CA VAL A 7 21.92 22.12 6.87
C VAL A 7 23.30 22.49 6.33
N LEU A 8 24.32 21.69 6.63
CA LEU A 8 25.66 21.81 6.07
C LEU A 8 25.96 20.58 5.22
N VAL A 9 26.33 20.77 3.95
CA VAL A 9 26.81 19.71 3.05
C VAL A 9 28.32 19.87 2.91
N ILE A 10 29.07 18.79 3.14
CA ILE A 10 30.54 18.76 3.02
C ILE A 10 30.93 18.20 1.66
N GLY A 11 31.75 18.94 0.93
CA GLY A 11 32.32 18.62 -0.38
C GLY A 11 32.11 19.72 -1.43
N SER A 12 32.44 19.42 -2.69
CA SER A 12 32.53 20.42 -3.76
C SER A 12 32.26 19.87 -5.17
N GLY A 13 31.85 18.62 -5.29
CA GLY A 13 31.58 17.93 -6.55
C GLY A 13 30.14 18.06 -7.05
N GLY A 14 29.82 17.30 -8.11
CA GLY A 14 28.49 17.25 -8.68
C GLY A 14 27.48 16.59 -7.75
N ARG A 15 27.94 15.56 -7.01
CA ARG A 15 27.17 14.92 -5.94
C ARG A 15 26.74 15.91 -4.85
N GLU A 16 27.64 16.76 -4.37
CA GLU A 16 27.30 17.71 -3.30
C GLU A 16 26.35 18.80 -3.79
N HIS A 17 26.45 19.21 -5.05
CA HIS A 17 25.45 20.09 -5.66
C HIS A 17 24.08 19.38 -5.74
N ALA A 18 24.01 18.12 -6.18
CA ALA A 18 22.74 17.37 -6.22
C ALA A 18 22.12 17.17 -4.82
N LEU A 19 22.95 16.91 -3.80
CA LEU A 19 22.51 16.85 -2.40
C LEU A 19 21.94 18.19 -1.93
N ALA A 20 22.68 19.29 -2.15
CA ALA A 20 22.25 20.62 -1.74
C ALA A 20 20.96 21.06 -2.46
N TRP A 21 20.88 20.80 -3.77
CA TRP A 21 19.69 21.01 -4.60
C TRP A 21 18.48 20.25 -4.04
N LYS A 22 18.65 18.97 -3.69
CA LYS A 22 17.54 18.16 -3.19
C LYS A 22 17.11 18.56 -1.78
N LEU A 23 18.05 18.89 -0.90
CA LEU A 23 17.77 19.37 0.46
C LEU A 23 17.08 20.74 0.46
N ALA A 24 17.44 21.63 -0.45
CA ALA A 24 16.81 22.95 -0.57
C ALA A 24 15.30 22.89 -0.93
N GLN A 25 14.85 21.79 -1.55
CA GLN A 25 13.43 21.56 -1.85
C GLN A 25 12.59 21.27 -0.61
N SER A 26 13.21 20.82 0.49
CA SER A 26 12.50 20.53 1.74
C SER A 26 11.83 21.78 2.30
N PRO A 27 10.56 21.71 2.73
CA PRO A 27 9.92 22.81 3.47
C PRO A 27 10.53 22.99 4.87
N HIS A 28 11.20 21.96 5.41
CA HIS A 28 11.85 22.01 6.73
C HIS A 28 13.20 22.71 6.71
N VAL A 29 13.82 22.86 5.53
CA VAL A 29 15.14 23.47 5.36
C VAL A 29 15.00 24.92 4.92
N LYS A 30 15.50 25.86 5.74
CA LYS A 30 15.59 27.29 5.38
C LYS A 30 16.83 27.61 4.56
N HIS A 31 17.95 26.93 4.84
CA HIS A 31 19.23 27.21 4.18
C HIS A 31 20.13 25.98 4.16
N VAL A 32 20.89 25.83 3.08
CA VAL A 32 21.91 24.80 2.90
C VAL A 32 23.26 25.48 2.67
N PHE A 33 24.19 25.30 3.61
CA PHE A 33 25.58 25.68 3.42
C PHE A 33 26.33 24.54 2.74
N VAL A 34 27.24 24.84 1.82
CA VAL A 34 28.11 23.85 1.16
C VAL A 34 29.58 24.21 1.41
N ALA A 35 30.37 23.29 1.95
CA ALA A 35 31.76 23.54 2.35
C ALA A 35 32.75 22.63 1.61
N PRO A 36 33.63 23.16 0.73
CA PRO A 36 33.68 24.55 0.26
C PRO A 36 32.67 24.88 -0.85
N GLY A 37 31.99 23.88 -1.41
CA GLY A 37 31.11 24.06 -2.55
C GLY A 37 31.84 24.40 -3.85
N ASN A 38 31.09 24.90 -4.83
CA ASN A 38 31.56 25.25 -6.18
C ASN A 38 30.71 26.39 -6.77
N ALA A 39 30.93 26.77 -8.04
CA ALA A 39 30.20 27.88 -8.64
C ALA A 39 28.67 27.67 -8.70
N GLY A 40 28.19 26.43 -8.82
CA GLY A 40 26.76 26.14 -8.87
C GLY A 40 26.04 26.21 -7.51
N THR A 41 26.81 26.16 -6.43
CA THR A 41 26.32 26.22 -5.03
C THR A 41 26.62 27.56 -4.36
N ALA A 42 27.26 28.50 -5.05
CA ALA A 42 27.70 29.77 -4.50
C ALA A 42 26.54 30.69 -4.07
N ASP A 43 25.50 30.81 -4.90
CA ASP A 43 24.29 31.59 -4.63
C ASP A 43 23.11 31.06 -5.46
N ASN A 44 22.40 30.06 -4.92
CA ASN A 44 21.29 29.40 -5.62
C ASN A 44 20.10 29.19 -4.69
N GLY A 45 19.25 30.21 -4.58
CA GLY A 45 18.04 30.18 -3.76
C GLY A 45 18.36 30.04 -2.28
N LYS A 46 18.20 28.83 -1.72
CA LYS A 46 18.50 28.51 -0.31
C LYS A 46 19.94 28.02 -0.10
N ILE A 47 20.79 28.04 -1.12
CA ILE A 47 22.11 27.41 -1.11
C ILE A 47 23.20 28.46 -1.19
N SER A 48 24.21 28.37 -0.31
CA SER A 48 25.42 29.19 -0.39
C SER A 48 26.67 28.42 0.04
N ASN A 49 27.84 28.87 -0.44
CA ASN A 49 29.11 28.28 -0.03
C ASN A 49 29.58 28.76 1.35
N SER A 50 30.42 27.98 2.01
CA SER A 50 31.13 28.32 3.25
C SER A 50 32.60 27.95 3.14
N ALA A 51 33.49 28.81 3.64
CA ALA A 51 34.93 28.59 3.64
C ALA A 51 35.45 27.79 4.86
N VAL A 52 34.56 27.19 5.65
CA VAL A 52 34.96 26.41 6.84
C VAL A 52 35.93 25.27 6.45
N PRO A 53 37.08 25.15 7.14
CA PRO A 53 38.07 24.13 6.80
C PRO A 53 37.58 22.74 7.21
N VAL A 54 37.11 21.95 6.25
CA VAL A 54 36.46 20.64 6.49
C VAL A 54 37.39 19.58 7.09
N SER A 55 38.71 19.74 6.98
CA SER A 55 39.70 18.87 7.61
C SER A 55 39.93 19.16 9.09
N ASP A 56 39.45 20.31 9.59
CA ASP A 56 39.49 20.67 11.00
C ASP A 56 38.09 20.47 11.61
N HIS A 57 37.87 19.31 12.21
CA HIS A 57 36.56 18.94 12.76
C HIS A 57 36.13 19.87 13.90
N ALA A 58 37.08 20.46 14.65
CA ALA A 58 36.78 21.43 15.69
C ALA A 58 36.24 22.73 15.09
N ALA A 59 36.86 23.21 14.00
CA ALA A 59 36.36 24.36 13.25
C ALA A 59 34.98 24.09 12.63
N VAL A 60 34.74 22.89 12.08
CA VAL A 60 33.41 22.49 11.58
C VAL A 60 32.38 22.47 12.70
N ALA A 61 32.72 21.91 13.87
CA ALA A 61 31.82 21.88 15.02
C ALA A 61 31.48 23.30 15.52
N GLN A 62 32.47 24.18 15.54
CA GLN A 62 32.25 25.58 15.92
C GLN A 62 31.36 26.31 14.92
N PHE A 63 31.62 26.15 13.62
CA PHE A 63 30.78 26.70 12.56
C PHE A 63 29.33 26.21 12.68
N CYS A 64 29.12 24.93 13.01
CA CYS A 64 27.79 24.37 13.20
C CYS A 64 27.04 25.06 14.36
N ARG A 65 27.72 25.36 15.46
CA ARG A 65 27.14 26.11 16.59
C ARG A 65 26.81 27.55 16.21
N ASP A 66 27.76 28.24 15.58
CA ASP A 66 27.62 29.65 15.22
C ASP A 66 26.49 29.88 14.20
N GLN A 67 26.30 28.93 13.29
CA GLN A 67 25.27 29.00 12.25
C GLN A 67 23.97 28.26 12.61
N ASP A 68 23.83 27.66 13.79
CA ASP A 68 22.69 26.83 14.19
C ASP A 68 22.38 25.73 13.15
N ILE A 69 23.43 25.00 12.74
CA ILE A 69 23.32 23.86 11.83
C ILE A 69 22.70 22.68 12.58
N ARG A 70 21.63 22.13 12.03
CA ARG A 70 20.87 21.02 12.64
C ARG A 70 21.22 19.67 12.07
N LEU A 71 21.79 19.64 10.86
CA LEU A 71 22.23 18.44 10.19
C LEU A 71 23.48 18.75 9.35
N VAL A 72 24.52 17.93 9.53
CA VAL A 72 25.68 17.88 8.63
C VAL A 72 25.54 16.65 7.72
N VAL A 73 25.78 16.80 6.43
CA VAL A 73 25.71 15.74 5.41
C VAL A 73 27.07 15.61 4.75
N VAL A 74 27.70 14.44 4.87
CA VAL A 74 29.05 14.22 4.33
C VAL A 74 28.95 13.61 2.93
N GLY A 75 29.42 14.34 1.93
CA GLY A 75 29.43 13.89 0.54
C GLY A 75 30.62 12.96 0.20
N PRO A 76 31.88 13.39 0.41
CA PRO A 76 33.06 12.61 0.05
C PRO A 76 33.52 11.63 1.13
N GLU A 77 34.32 10.67 0.71
CA GLU A 77 34.84 9.57 1.53
C GLU A 77 35.93 9.98 2.52
N VAL A 78 36.76 10.98 2.17
CA VAL A 78 37.94 11.35 2.98
C VAL A 78 37.53 11.83 4.38
N PRO A 79 36.55 12.75 4.56
CA PRO A 79 36.10 13.14 5.89
C PRO A 79 35.46 11.99 6.69
N LEU A 80 34.77 11.06 6.03
CA LEU A 80 34.19 9.87 6.70
C LEU A 80 35.30 8.99 7.28
N ALA A 81 36.32 8.68 6.49
CA ALA A 81 37.47 7.89 6.93
C ALA A 81 38.29 8.59 8.03
N ALA A 82 38.31 9.92 8.02
CA ALA A 82 38.96 10.73 9.06
C ALA A 82 38.16 10.82 10.38
N GLY A 83 36.91 10.35 10.43
CA GLY A 83 36.11 10.33 11.66
C GLY A 83 35.27 11.58 11.90
N ILE A 84 34.93 12.35 10.86
CA ILE A 84 34.13 13.56 11.04
C ILE A 84 32.77 13.31 11.71
N VAL A 85 32.15 12.16 11.42
CA VAL A 85 30.86 11.76 12.00
C VAL A 85 31.03 11.49 13.50
N ASP A 86 32.10 10.81 13.88
CA ASP A 86 32.43 10.48 15.27
C ASP A 86 32.63 11.77 16.09
N ASP A 87 33.48 12.67 15.58
CA ASP A 87 33.84 13.91 16.27
C ASP A 87 32.67 14.89 16.40
N LEU A 88 31.87 15.05 15.34
CA LEU A 88 30.70 15.92 15.38
C LEU A 88 29.61 15.35 16.31
N THR A 89 29.38 14.04 16.29
CA THR A 89 28.41 13.39 17.17
C THR A 89 28.85 13.51 18.64
N ALA A 90 30.14 13.35 18.94
CA ALA A 90 30.70 13.57 20.28
C ALA A 90 30.53 15.03 20.74
N ALA A 91 30.57 15.99 19.81
CA ALA A 91 30.29 17.40 20.07
C ALA A 91 28.78 17.75 20.11
N GLY A 92 27.88 16.77 20.07
CA GLY A 92 26.43 16.96 20.12
C GLY A 92 25.80 17.44 18.81
N ILE A 93 26.53 17.36 17.69
CA ILE A 93 26.07 17.78 16.36
C ILE A 93 25.65 16.56 15.55
N ARG A 94 24.45 16.63 14.96
CA ARG A 94 23.90 15.55 14.15
C ARG A 94 24.60 15.48 12.80
N CYS A 95 25.16 14.33 12.45
CA CYS A 95 25.88 14.11 11.20
C CYS A 95 25.35 12.87 10.47
N PHE A 96 25.02 13.01 9.19
CA PHE A 96 24.60 11.94 8.29
C PHE A 96 25.81 11.39 7.53
N GLY A 97 26.12 10.12 7.82
CA GLY A 97 27.22 9.36 7.26
C GLY A 97 27.68 8.29 8.25
N PRO A 98 28.45 7.29 7.81
CA PRO A 98 28.97 6.26 8.71
C PRO A 98 30.14 6.80 9.55
N THR A 99 30.34 6.21 10.73
CA THR A 99 31.56 6.42 11.53
C THR A 99 32.80 5.97 10.80
N ALA A 100 34.00 6.41 11.22
CA ALA A 100 35.26 5.97 10.62
C ALA A 100 35.42 4.44 10.63
N LYS A 101 34.98 3.79 11.71
CA LYS A 101 34.97 2.32 11.81
C LYS A 101 34.02 1.69 10.79
N ALA A 102 32.81 2.23 10.63
CA ALA A 102 31.87 1.72 9.63
C ALA A 102 32.36 2.00 8.19
N ALA A 103 33.03 3.13 7.98
CA ALA A 103 33.63 3.54 6.71
C ALA A 103 34.81 2.66 6.28
N GLN A 104 35.32 1.76 7.13
CA GLN A 104 36.33 0.76 6.76
C GLN A 104 35.88 -0.16 5.61
N LEU A 105 34.56 -0.32 5.41
CA LEU A 105 34.02 -1.02 4.24
C LEU A 105 34.50 -0.41 2.91
N GLU A 106 34.77 0.90 2.87
CA GLU A 106 35.37 1.59 1.72
C GLU A 106 36.85 1.89 1.91
N SER A 107 37.25 2.41 3.08
CA SER A 107 38.60 2.93 3.30
C SER A 107 39.69 1.84 3.41
N SER A 108 39.29 0.58 3.62
CA SER A 108 40.17 -0.58 3.61
C SER A 108 39.57 -1.74 2.83
N LYS A 109 40.04 -1.96 1.60
CA LYS A 109 39.56 -3.09 0.76
C LYS A 109 39.87 -4.44 1.39
N SER A 110 41.01 -4.60 2.06
CA SER A 110 41.33 -5.84 2.76
C SER A 110 40.35 -6.13 3.90
N PHE A 111 39.93 -5.09 4.66
CA PHE A 111 38.88 -5.21 5.67
C PHE A 111 37.54 -5.59 5.02
N SER A 112 37.15 -4.88 3.97
CA SER A 112 35.89 -5.10 3.24
C SER A 112 35.76 -6.54 2.74
N LYS A 113 36.82 -7.07 2.12
CA LYS A 113 36.82 -8.45 1.62
C LYS A 113 36.80 -9.49 2.76
N ALA A 114 37.56 -9.26 3.82
CA ALA A 114 37.49 -10.12 5.01
C ALA A 114 36.11 -10.08 5.69
N PHE A 115 35.43 -8.93 5.67
CA PHE A 115 34.07 -8.78 6.17
C PHE A 115 33.07 -9.57 5.31
N LEU A 116 33.18 -9.45 3.98
CA LEU A 116 32.33 -10.20 3.04
C LEU A 116 32.45 -11.72 3.28
N ASP A 117 33.66 -12.24 3.48
CA ASP A 117 33.89 -13.66 3.78
C ASP A 117 33.27 -14.07 5.13
N ARG A 118 33.48 -13.29 6.20
CA ARG A 118 32.95 -13.59 7.55
C ARG A 118 31.43 -13.68 7.62
N HIS A 119 30.72 -12.96 6.75
CA HIS A 119 29.25 -12.90 6.73
C HIS A 119 28.63 -13.60 5.50
N GLU A 120 29.42 -14.38 4.77
CA GLU A 120 28.98 -15.16 3.61
C GLU A 120 28.25 -14.29 2.57
N ILE A 121 28.85 -13.14 2.25
CA ILE A 121 28.36 -12.21 1.24
C ILE A 121 29.13 -12.47 -0.06
N PRO A 122 28.45 -12.76 -1.19
CA PRO A 122 29.12 -13.14 -2.43
C PRO A 122 30.10 -12.07 -2.94
N THR A 123 31.35 -12.44 -3.19
CA THR A 123 32.38 -11.58 -3.79
C THR A 123 33.37 -12.39 -4.63
N ALA A 124 34.26 -11.70 -5.36
CA ALA A 124 35.37 -12.33 -6.08
C ALA A 124 36.33 -13.04 -5.11
N ARG A 125 36.84 -14.22 -5.50
CA ARG A 125 37.92 -14.90 -4.76
C ARG A 125 39.13 -13.98 -4.66
N TRP A 126 39.78 -13.93 -3.50
CA TRP A 126 40.79 -12.90 -3.25
C TRP A 126 41.82 -13.33 -2.21
N LYS A 127 42.92 -12.56 -2.12
CA LYS A 127 43.87 -12.58 -1.01
C LYS A 127 44.58 -11.23 -0.87
N ALA A 128 44.93 -10.84 0.35
CA ALA A 128 45.71 -9.62 0.60
C ALA A 128 47.19 -9.92 0.88
N PHE A 129 48.07 -8.97 0.51
CA PHE A 129 49.51 -9.09 0.63
C PHE A 129 50.17 -7.79 1.07
N THR A 130 51.19 -7.92 1.91
CA THR A 130 52.14 -6.86 2.30
C THR A 130 53.54 -7.08 1.74
N ASP A 131 53.79 -8.23 1.10
CA ASP A 131 55.02 -8.53 0.36
C ASP A 131 54.71 -8.71 -1.14
N PRO A 132 55.35 -7.92 -2.04
CA PRO A 132 55.12 -8.03 -3.47
C PRO A 132 55.54 -9.38 -4.05
N LYS A 133 56.56 -10.06 -3.50
CA LYS A 133 56.97 -11.39 -3.99
C LYS A 133 55.89 -12.44 -3.71
N ALA A 134 55.31 -12.43 -2.52
CA ALA A 134 54.20 -13.30 -2.16
C ALA A 134 52.95 -13.04 -3.02
N ALA A 135 52.64 -11.78 -3.33
CA ALA A 135 51.53 -11.42 -4.21
C ALA A 135 51.74 -11.96 -5.63
N CYS A 136 52.93 -11.78 -6.22
CA CYS A 136 53.26 -12.35 -7.54
C CYS A 136 53.25 -13.89 -7.52
N GLY A 137 53.71 -14.51 -6.43
CA GLY A 137 53.63 -15.96 -6.24
C GLY A 137 52.18 -16.48 -6.25
N PHE A 138 51.25 -15.75 -5.62
CA PHE A 138 49.83 -16.07 -5.65
C PHE A 138 49.21 -15.89 -7.04
N ILE A 139 49.49 -14.78 -7.73
CA ILE A 139 49.02 -14.54 -9.10
C ILE A 139 49.45 -15.68 -10.03
N ASN A 140 50.70 -16.13 -9.91
CA ASN A 140 51.25 -17.18 -10.77
C ASN A 140 50.67 -18.58 -10.46
N SER A 141 50.41 -18.88 -9.19
CA SER A 141 49.93 -20.20 -8.73
C SER A 141 48.41 -20.36 -8.66
N ALA A 142 47.63 -19.28 -8.71
CA ALA A 142 46.18 -19.34 -8.65
C ALA A 142 45.58 -20.15 -9.82
N ASN A 143 44.59 -21.00 -9.50
CA ASN A 143 43.81 -21.78 -10.47
C ASN A 143 42.63 -21.00 -11.10
N PHE A 144 42.62 -19.68 -10.94
CA PHE A 144 41.62 -18.75 -11.45
C PHE A 144 42.31 -17.45 -11.90
N PRO A 145 41.65 -16.59 -12.71
CA PRO A 145 42.27 -15.37 -13.22
C PRO A 145 42.43 -14.32 -12.12
N ALA A 146 43.47 -14.46 -11.30
CA ALA A 146 43.86 -13.50 -10.26
C ALA A 146 44.52 -12.25 -10.89
N LEU A 147 43.74 -11.49 -11.65
CA LEU A 147 44.23 -10.43 -12.55
C LEU A 147 43.80 -9.02 -12.13
N VAL A 148 43.02 -8.88 -11.05
CA VAL A 148 42.63 -7.56 -10.54
C VAL A 148 43.46 -7.24 -9.30
N VAL A 149 44.26 -6.18 -9.37
CA VAL A 149 45.13 -5.73 -8.28
C VAL A 149 44.63 -4.39 -7.77
N LYS A 150 44.30 -4.33 -6.47
CA LYS A 150 43.76 -3.14 -5.82
C LYS A 150 44.63 -2.71 -4.65
N ALA A 151 44.97 -1.43 -4.57
CA ALA A 151 45.50 -0.81 -3.35
C ALA A 151 44.43 -0.86 -2.25
N SER A 152 44.81 -1.28 -1.04
CA SER A 152 43.85 -1.46 0.05
C SER A 152 43.30 -0.14 0.57
N GLY A 153 44.13 0.92 0.65
CA GLY A 153 43.71 2.23 1.13
C GLY A 153 42.95 3.08 0.09
N LEU A 154 42.59 4.30 0.49
CA LEU A 154 41.95 5.28 -0.37
C LEU A 154 42.94 5.83 -1.40
N ALA A 155 42.68 5.55 -2.68
CA ALA A 155 43.53 5.96 -3.81
C ALA A 155 42.75 6.78 -4.86
N ALA A 156 41.68 7.49 -4.45
CA ALA A 156 40.85 8.35 -5.30
C ALA A 156 40.39 7.69 -6.62
N GLY A 157 40.02 6.40 -6.56
CA GLY A 157 39.59 5.62 -7.73
C GLY A 157 40.69 5.21 -8.72
N LYS A 158 41.96 5.57 -8.47
CA LYS A 158 43.11 5.24 -9.33
C LYS A 158 43.91 4.01 -8.89
N GLY A 159 43.64 3.49 -7.69
CA GLY A 159 44.37 2.35 -7.13
C GLY A 159 43.82 0.98 -7.52
N VAL A 160 43.15 0.85 -8.68
CA VAL A 160 42.62 -0.42 -9.18
C VAL A 160 43.16 -0.65 -10.58
N ILE A 161 43.88 -1.75 -10.77
CA ILE A 161 44.44 -2.16 -12.06
C ILE A 161 43.80 -3.50 -12.44
N VAL A 162 43.18 -3.54 -13.61
CA VAL A 162 42.62 -4.76 -14.21
C VAL A 162 43.59 -5.20 -15.30
N ALA A 163 44.40 -6.21 -14.99
CA ALA A 163 45.42 -6.72 -15.90
C ALA A 163 44.84 -7.72 -16.90
N SER A 164 45.44 -7.80 -18.08
CA SER A 164 45.08 -8.77 -19.13
C SER A 164 45.90 -10.06 -18.99
N THR A 165 47.07 -10.02 -18.34
CA THR A 165 47.95 -11.17 -18.14
C THR A 165 48.51 -11.23 -16.71
N LYS A 166 49.04 -12.41 -16.33
CA LYS A 166 49.69 -12.61 -15.01
C LYS A 166 50.92 -11.71 -14.84
N GLU A 167 51.68 -11.48 -15.92
CA GLU A 167 52.85 -10.60 -15.93
C GLU A 167 52.44 -9.15 -15.67
N GLU A 168 51.36 -8.68 -16.33
CA GLU A 168 50.82 -7.35 -16.11
C GLU A 168 50.28 -7.18 -14.68
N ALA A 169 49.63 -8.21 -14.12
CA ALA A 169 49.19 -8.19 -12.72
C ALA A 169 50.38 -8.12 -11.74
N CYS A 170 51.46 -8.85 -12.00
CA CYS A 170 52.69 -8.77 -11.19
C CYS A 170 53.36 -7.38 -11.30
N LYS A 171 53.33 -6.77 -12.49
CA LYS A 171 53.80 -5.40 -12.70
C LYS A 171 52.96 -4.41 -11.91
N ALA A 172 51.63 -4.55 -11.93
CA ALA A 172 50.71 -3.72 -11.15
C ALA A 172 50.97 -3.80 -9.64
N VAL A 173 51.25 -4.99 -9.09
CA VAL A 173 51.68 -5.16 -7.70
C VAL A 173 52.94 -4.35 -7.41
N THR A 174 53.93 -4.42 -8.30
CA THR A 174 55.20 -3.71 -8.15
C THR A 174 55.00 -2.20 -8.17
N GLU A 175 54.23 -1.68 -9.13
CA GLU A 175 53.91 -0.25 -9.27
C GLU A 175 53.14 0.31 -8.05
N ILE A 176 52.27 -0.49 -7.44
CA ILE A 176 51.51 -0.07 -6.26
C ILE A 176 52.39 -0.08 -5.00
N MET A 177 53.19 -1.13 -4.80
CA MET A 177 53.91 -1.37 -3.53
C MET A 177 55.32 -0.80 -3.48
N GLN A 178 56.09 -0.87 -4.57
CA GLN A 178 57.51 -0.47 -4.60
C GLN A 178 57.67 0.99 -5.00
N ASP A 179 56.98 1.42 -6.06
CA ASP A 179 57.09 2.80 -6.56
C ASP A 179 56.33 3.81 -5.67
N LYS A 180 55.63 3.30 -4.64
CA LYS A 180 54.77 4.07 -3.71
C LYS A 180 53.87 5.06 -4.43
N SER A 181 53.37 4.68 -5.60
CA SER A 181 52.55 5.51 -6.49
C SER A 181 51.29 6.08 -5.80
N PHE A 182 50.89 5.49 -4.68
CA PHE A 182 49.73 5.88 -3.86
C PHE A 182 50.06 6.13 -2.38
N GLY A 183 51.33 6.34 -2.01
CA GLY A 183 51.74 6.56 -0.63
C GLY A 183 51.41 5.38 0.29
N THR A 184 50.94 5.66 1.52
CA THR A 184 50.57 4.62 2.52
C THR A 184 49.36 3.78 2.10
N ALA A 185 48.54 4.26 1.15
CA ALA A 185 47.40 3.50 0.64
C ALA A 185 47.80 2.21 -0.11
N GLY A 186 49.07 2.14 -0.56
CA GLY A 186 49.64 1.00 -1.30
C GLY A 186 50.42 -0.02 -0.46
N GLU A 187 50.50 0.13 0.86
CA GLU A 187 51.24 -0.80 1.74
C GLU A 187 50.68 -2.23 1.75
N THR A 188 49.38 -2.35 1.51
CA THR A 188 48.69 -3.64 1.33
C THR A 188 47.98 -3.64 -0.02
N VAL A 189 48.15 -4.71 -0.77
CA VAL A 189 47.40 -4.96 -2.02
C VAL A 189 46.43 -6.11 -1.85
N VAL A 190 45.26 -5.98 -2.46
CA VAL A 190 44.29 -7.05 -2.64
C VAL A 190 44.40 -7.54 -4.08
N VAL A 191 44.69 -8.83 -4.25
CA VAL A 191 44.62 -9.51 -5.54
C VAL A 191 43.34 -10.32 -5.57
N GLU A 192 42.50 -10.10 -6.58
CA GLU A 192 41.23 -10.81 -6.73
C GLU A 192 41.00 -11.37 -8.13
N GLU A 193 40.05 -12.30 -8.19
CA GLU A 193 39.52 -12.88 -9.41
C GLU A 193 38.91 -11.80 -10.32
N LEU A 194 39.25 -11.86 -11.60
CA LEU A 194 38.58 -11.10 -12.65
C LEU A 194 37.17 -11.67 -12.87
N LEU A 195 36.15 -10.91 -12.45
CA LEU A 195 34.75 -11.26 -12.70
C LEU A 195 34.29 -10.72 -14.06
N GLU A 196 33.49 -11.52 -14.76
CA GLU A 196 32.85 -11.14 -16.02
C GLU A 196 31.34 -10.98 -15.82
N GLY A 197 30.78 -9.90 -16.40
CA GLY A 197 29.36 -9.59 -16.28
C GLY A 197 29.04 -8.13 -16.57
N GLU A 198 27.85 -7.69 -16.16
CA GLU A 198 27.50 -6.27 -16.15
C GLU A 198 27.77 -5.67 -14.77
N GLU A 199 28.48 -4.54 -14.74
CA GLU A 199 28.63 -3.74 -13.51
C GLU A 199 27.33 -2.99 -13.22
N ILE A 200 26.91 -3.02 -11.97
CA ILE A 200 25.71 -2.30 -11.49
C ILE A 200 25.95 -1.72 -10.11
N SER A 201 25.25 -0.63 -9.84
CA SER A 201 25.32 0.09 -8.58
C SER A 201 24.01 -0.03 -7.83
N CYS A 202 24.07 -0.64 -6.64
CA CYS A 202 22.92 -0.81 -5.76
C CYS A 202 23.17 -0.08 -4.46
N LEU A 203 22.36 0.94 -4.18
CA LEU A 203 22.49 1.79 -3.00
C LEU A 203 21.32 1.54 -2.06
N CYS A 204 21.52 1.79 -0.77
CA CYS A 204 20.42 1.93 0.18
C CYS A 204 20.71 3.01 1.23
N PHE A 205 19.64 3.62 1.75
CA PHE A 205 19.71 4.26 3.05
C PHE A 205 19.70 3.18 4.13
N SER A 206 20.52 3.33 5.17
CA SER A 206 20.49 2.45 6.34
C SER A 206 20.53 3.25 7.62
N ASP A 207 19.72 2.84 8.60
CA ASP A 207 19.70 3.38 9.95
C ASP A 207 20.40 2.47 10.99
N GLY A 208 21.17 1.50 10.49
CA GLY A 208 21.86 0.48 11.28
C GLY A 208 21.03 -0.79 11.53
N VAL A 209 19.75 -0.81 11.15
CA VAL A 209 18.88 -2.00 11.25
C VAL A 209 18.07 -2.18 9.97
N THR A 210 17.34 -1.14 9.59
CA THR A 210 16.50 -1.08 8.41
C THR A 210 17.34 -0.65 7.22
N ILE A 211 17.06 -1.22 6.04
CA ILE A 211 17.54 -0.70 4.77
C ILE A 211 16.38 -0.25 3.89
N ALA A 212 16.60 0.85 3.17
CA ALA A 212 15.71 1.30 2.11
C ALA A 212 16.49 1.37 0.79
N PRO A 213 16.38 0.34 -0.07
CA PRO A 213 17.05 0.31 -1.37
C PRO A 213 16.63 1.48 -2.25
N MET A 214 17.58 2.00 -3.00
CA MET A 214 17.37 2.98 -4.07
C MET A 214 17.21 2.26 -5.41
N PRO A 215 16.61 2.90 -6.42
CA PRO A 215 16.61 2.38 -7.79
C PRO A 215 18.05 2.10 -8.23
N PRO A 216 18.33 0.91 -8.83
CA PRO A 216 19.67 0.57 -9.26
C PRO A 216 20.13 1.55 -10.34
N ALA A 217 21.40 1.89 -10.32
CA ALA A 217 22.03 2.77 -11.29
C ALA A 217 23.18 2.05 -11.99
N GLN A 218 23.58 2.57 -13.15
CA GLN A 218 24.81 2.16 -13.80
C GLN A 218 25.56 3.41 -14.26
N ASP A 219 26.86 3.45 -14.02
CA ASP A 219 27.76 4.48 -14.51
C ASP A 219 28.50 4.04 -15.76
N HIS A 220 29.14 5.00 -16.43
CA HIS A 220 30.00 4.78 -17.58
C HIS A 220 31.38 5.32 -17.29
N LYS A 221 32.32 4.44 -16.90
CA LYS A 221 33.68 4.84 -16.50
C LYS A 221 34.57 5.23 -17.67
N ARG A 222 34.36 4.67 -18.86
CA ARG A 222 35.21 4.90 -20.04
C ARG A 222 34.98 6.28 -20.65
N LEU A 223 36.08 6.92 -21.08
CA LEU A 223 36.11 8.31 -21.52
C LEU A 223 35.30 8.57 -22.81
N MET A 224 35.37 7.66 -23.77
CA MET A 224 34.85 7.83 -25.13
C MET A 224 33.58 7.00 -25.35
N ASP A 225 32.80 7.37 -26.37
CA ASP A 225 31.65 6.59 -26.85
C ASP A 225 32.08 5.15 -27.19
N GLY A 226 31.16 4.19 -27.06
CA GLY A 226 31.46 2.76 -27.28
C GLY A 226 32.25 2.11 -26.14
N ASP A 227 32.32 2.76 -24.97
CA ASP A 227 33.12 2.34 -23.83
C ASP A 227 34.63 2.23 -24.12
N GLU A 228 35.15 3.13 -24.96
CA GLU A 228 36.57 3.22 -25.33
C GLU A 228 37.38 4.22 -24.47
N GLY A 229 38.71 4.18 -24.62
CA GLY A 229 39.62 5.09 -23.93
C GLY A 229 39.90 4.71 -22.47
N PRO A 230 40.63 5.56 -21.71
CA PRO A 230 40.99 5.25 -20.33
C PRO A 230 39.78 5.26 -19.38
N ASN A 231 39.90 4.55 -18.26
CA ASN A 231 38.95 4.67 -17.16
C ASN A 231 39.01 6.07 -16.53
N THR A 232 37.85 6.57 -16.14
CA THR A 232 37.66 7.87 -15.49
C THR A 232 36.92 7.68 -14.16
N GLY A 233 36.59 8.78 -13.48
CA GLY A 233 35.68 8.74 -12.34
C GLY A 233 34.19 8.57 -12.72
N GLY A 234 33.87 8.41 -14.01
CA GLY A 234 32.51 8.31 -14.54
C GLY A 234 32.19 9.49 -15.47
N MET A 235 31.83 9.19 -16.72
CA MET A 235 31.43 10.13 -17.79
C MET A 235 29.90 10.29 -17.91
N GLY A 236 29.14 9.54 -17.13
CA GLY A 236 27.69 9.61 -17.07
C GLY A 236 27.13 8.46 -16.26
N ALA A 237 25.86 8.56 -15.93
CA ALA A 237 25.11 7.51 -15.25
C ALA A 237 23.64 7.56 -15.65
N TYR A 238 22.91 6.49 -15.35
CA TYR A 238 21.47 6.45 -15.52
C TYR A 238 20.80 5.58 -14.45
N SER A 239 19.49 5.81 -14.24
CA SER A 239 18.65 5.04 -13.31
C SER A 239 17.17 5.11 -13.74
N PRO A 240 16.37 4.04 -13.56
CA PRO A 240 16.76 2.71 -13.08
C PRO A 240 17.52 1.90 -14.15
N ALA A 241 18.33 0.94 -13.70
CA ALA A 241 18.97 -0.01 -14.59
C ALA A 241 18.04 -1.20 -14.93
N PRO A 242 17.56 -1.33 -16.19
CA PRO A 242 16.50 -2.28 -16.55
C PRO A 242 16.91 -3.75 -16.51
N GLN A 243 18.21 -4.04 -16.45
CA GLN A 243 18.73 -5.41 -16.35
C GLN A 243 18.48 -6.03 -14.98
N ILE A 244 18.17 -5.20 -13.97
CA ILE A 244 17.79 -5.64 -12.63
C ILE A 244 16.28 -5.80 -12.55
N SER A 245 15.81 -7.05 -12.56
CA SER A 245 14.41 -7.35 -12.25
C SER A 245 14.09 -7.04 -10.79
N LYS A 246 12.80 -6.89 -10.46
CA LYS A 246 12.34 -6.72 -9.06
C LYS A 246 12.82 -7.88 -8.17
N ASP A 247 12.78 -9.11 -8.69
CA ASP A 247 13.25 -10.30 -7.98
C ASP A 247 14.77 -10.27 -7.74
N LEU A 248 15.55 -9.85 -8.74
CA LEU A 248 17.00 -9.72 -8.59
C LEU A 248 17.35 -8.59 -7.61
N LEU A 249 16.63 -7.47 -7.63
CA LEU A 249 16.79 -6.40 -6.66
C LEU A 249 16.47 -6.88 -5.24
N GLN A 250 15.42 -7.68 -5.07
CA GLN A 250 15.08 -8.29 -3.78
C GLN A 250 16.17 -9.27 -3.32
N LYS A 251 16.72 -10.08 -4.23
CA LYS A 251 17.86 -10.94 -3.93
C LYS A 251 19.07 -10.12 -3.48
N ILE A 252 19.44 -9.06 -4.20
CA ILE A 252 20.53 -8.15 -3.82
C ILE A 252 20.29 -7.51 -2.46
N ARG A 253 19.05 -7.08 -2.20
CA ARG A 253 18.63 -6.53 -0.91
C ARG A 253 18.93 -7.52 0.22
N GLU A 254 18.52 -8.77 0.07
CA GLU A 254 18.67 -9.80 1.11
C GLU A 254 20.11 -10.29 1.24
N THR A 255 20.74 -10.67 0.13
CA THR A 255 22.04 -11.37 0.14
C THR A 255 23.25 -10.45 0.22
N VAL A 256 23.08 -9.15 -0.05
CA VAL A 256 24.17 -8.18 0.00
C VAL A 256 23.87 -7.07 1.00
N LEU A 257 22.85 -6.25 0.74
CA LEU A 257 22.65 -5.00 1.48
C LEU A 257 22.25 -5.24 2.93
N GLN A 258 21.23 -6.06 3.17
CA GLN A 258 20.73 -6.36 4.52
C GLN A 258 21.76 -7.17 5.30
N LYS A 259 22.34 -8.20 4.69
CA LYS A 259 23.46 -8.97 5.29
C LYS A 259 24.63 -8.09 5.71
N THR A 260 25.00 -7.08 4.90
CA THR A 260 26.07 -6.14 5.24
C THR A 260 25.72 -5.32 6.48
N VAL A 261 24.52 -4.73 6.52
CA VAL A 261 24.07 -3.93 7.66
C VAL A 261 23.95 -4.78 8.93
N ASP A 262 23.42 -6.00 8.82
CA ASP A 262 23.32 -6.94 9.93
C ASP A 262 24.68 -7.40 10.43
N GLY A 263 25.62 -7.70 9.53
CA GLY A 263 26.99 -8.07 9.88
C GLY A 263 27.72 -6.96 10.62
N MET A 264 27.62 -5.72 10.12
CA MET A 264 28.20 -4.53 10.76
C MET A 264 27.62 -4.30 12.17
N ARG A 265 26.29 -4.43 12.32
CA ARG A 265 25.62 -4.37 13.62
C ARG A 265 26.09 -5.48 14.56
N LYS A 266 26.23 -6.71 14.07
CA LYS A 266 26.69 -7.87 14.86
C LYS A 266 28.12 -7.70 15.35
N GLU A 267 28.97 -7.02 14.58
CA GLU A 267 30.35 -6.66 14.98
C GLU A 267 30.41 -5.42 15.90
N GLY A 268 29.26 -4.87 16.32
CA GLY A 268 29.19 -3.72 17.23
C GLY A 268 29.47 -2.37 16.55
N VAL A 269 29.46 -2.32 15.22
CA VAL A 269 29.76 -1.13 14.42
C VAL A 269 28.56 -0.85 13.49
N PRO A 270 27.41 -0.37 14.02
CA PRO A 270 26.22 -0.16 13.20
C PRO A 270 26.48 0.84 12.07
N TYR A 271 25.98 0.52 10.87
CA TYR A 271 26.20 1.31 9.67
C TYR A 271 25.03 2.28 9.44
N LEU A 272 25.28 3.60 9.54
CA LEU A 272 24.28 4.64 9.33
C LEU A 272 24.67 5.49 8.12
N GLY A 273 23.72 5.80 7.24
CA GLY A 273 23.95 6.65 6.07
C GLY A 273 23.60 5.96 4.75
N VAL A 274 24.43 6.15 3.72
CA VAL A 274 24.26 5.53 2.41
C VAL A 274 25.30 4.43 2.22
N LEU A 275 24.81 3.19 2.15
CA LEU A 275 25.64 2.07 1.72
C LEU A 275 25.51 1.94 0.20
N TYR A 276 26.65 1.99 -0.48
CA TYR A 276 26.76 1.74 -1.90
C TYR A 276 27.45 0.40 -2.12
N ALA A 277 26.84 -0.47 -2.92
CA ALA A 277 27.45 -1.72 -3.37
C ALA A 277 27.66 -1.66 -4.89
N GLY A 278 28.93 -1.69 -5.31
CA GLY A 278 29.30 -1.96 -6.68
C GLY A 278 29.26 -3.47 -6.91
N LEU A 279 28.43 -3.93 -7.83
CA LEU A 279 28.16 -5.35 -8.06
C LEU A 279 28.53 -5.73 -9.50
N MET A 280 28.99 -6.96 -9.67
CA MET A 280 29.07 -7.62 -10.97
C MET A 280 27.95 -8.66 -11.07
N LEU A 281 27.14 -8.58 -12.12
CA LEU A 281 26.14 -9.59 -12.45
C LEU A 281 26.80 -10.73 -13.23
N THR A 282 27.26 -11.76 -12.53
CA THR A 282 27.90 -12.92 -13.16
C THR A 282 26.87 -14.02 -13.47
N LYS A 283 27.30 -15.06 -14.18
CA LYS A 283 26.49 -16.27 -14.42
C LYS A 283 26.05 -16.98 -13.12
N ASP A 284 26.79 -16.78 -12.03
CA ASP A 284 26.48 -17.35 -10.71
C ASP A 284 25.60 -16.43 -9.84
N GLY A 285 25.24 -15.25 -10.35
CA GLY A 285 24.49 -14.21 -9.64
C GLY A 285 25.31 -12.98 -9.26
N PRO A 286 24.74 -12.06 -8.45
CA PRO A 286 25.38 -10.81 -8.08
C PRO A 286 26.55 -11.03 -7.12
N LYS A 287 27.72 -10.50 -7.44
CA LYS A 287 28.92 -10.52 -6.59
C LYS A 287 29.40 -9.09 -6.30
N VAL A 288 29.74 -8.81 -5.05
CA VAL A 288 30.27 -7.51 -4.62
C VAL A 288 31.68 -7.30 -5.16
N LEU A 289 31.88 -6.21 -5.90
CA LEU A 289 33.19 -5.71 -6.34
C LEU A 289 33.83 -4.83 -5.28
N GLU A 290 33.04 -3.92 -4.71
CA GLU A 290 33.45 -2.99 -3.65
C GLU A 290 32.24 -2.37 -2.95
N PHE A 291 32.46 -1.86 -1.75
CA PHE A 291 31.54 -0.94 -1.08
C PHE A 291 32.06 0.48 -1.14
N ASN A 292 31.14 1.43 -1.25
CA ASN A 292 31.37 2.83 -0.98
C ASN A 292 30.41 3.29 0.12
N CYS A 293 30.81 4.31 0.87
CA CYS A 293 30.14 4.73 2.10
C CYS A 293 29.34 6.04 2.00
N ARG A 294 28.98 6.37 0.77
CA ARG A 294 28.41 7.64 0.32
C ARG A 294 27.82 7.42 -1.07
N PHE A 295 26.99 8.36 -1.53
CA PHE A 295 26.53 8.36 -2.92
C PHE A 295 27.71 8.35 -3.90
N GLY A 296 27.59 7.66 -5.03
CA GLY A 296 28.56 7.79 -6.12
C GLY A 296 28.39 9.10 -6.89
N ASP A 297 29.41 9.45 -7.67
CA ASP A 297 29.40 10.62 -8.56
C ASP A 297 29.86 10.12 -9.94
N PRO A 298 28.99 10.02 -10.96
CA PRO A 298 27.78 10.85 -11.14
C PRO A 298 26.42 10.19 -10.81
N GLU A 299 26.36 9.08 -10.07
CA GLU A 299 25.08 8.37 -9.84
C GLU A 299 24.10 9.14 -8.92
N CYS A 300 24.62 9.93 -7.97
CA CYS A 300 23.80 10.79 -7.13
C CYS A 300 22.88 11.69 -7.97
N GLN A 301 23.42 12.19 -9.08
CA GLN A 301 22.76 13.08 -10.02
C GLN A 301 21.63 12.41 -10.81
N VAL A 302 21.50 11.07 -10.81
CA VAL A 302 20.35 10.37 -11.42
C VAL A 302 19.41 9.74 -10.39
N ILE A 303 19.92 9.39 -9.21
CA ILE A 303 19.11 8.79 -8.15
C ILE A 303 18.25 9.84 -7.44
N LEU A 304 18.85 10.95 -6.97
CA LEU A 304 18.12 11.95 -6.19
C LEU A 304 16.98 12.64 -6.96
N PRO A 305 17.09 12.90 -8.28
CA PRO A 305 15.97 13.46 -9.03
C PRO A 305 14.75 12.52 -9.18
N LEU A 306 14.95 11.21 -8.98
CA LEU A 306 13.88 10.21 -8.92
C LEU A 306 13.24 10.09 -7.54
N LEU A 307 13.85 10.65 -6.48
CA LEU A 307 13.29 10.62 -5.13
C LEU A 307 12.09 11.58 -5.02
N ARG A 308 10.90 11.02 -4.73
CA ARG A 308 9.69 11.81 -4.43
C ARG A 308 9.67 12.29 -2.99
N SER A 309 10.12 11.46 -2.05
CA SER A 309 10.18 11.81 -0.63
C SER A 309 11.10 13.00 -0.34
N ASP A 310 10.87 13.65 0.78
CA ASP A 310 11.77 14.67 1.30
C ASP A 310 13.08 14.03 1.78
N LEU A 311 14.20 14.39 1.15
CA LEU A 311 15.52 13.85 1.50
C LEU A 311 15.93 14.23 2.93
N TYR A 312 15.56 15.42 3.41
CA TYR A 312 15.89 15.85 4.76
C TYR A 312 15.17 14.97 5.80
N GLU A 313 13.89 14.63 5.58
CA GLU A 313 13.15 13.72 6.47
C GLU A 313 13.75 12.32 6.48
N VAL A 314 14.12 11.79 5.30
CA VAL A 314 14.77 10.47 5.18
C VAL A 314 16.10 10.45 5.94
N MET A 315 16.94 11.47 5.78
CA MET A 315 18.22 11.56 6.50
C MET A 315 18.01 11.70 8.01
N GLN A 316 17.01 12.47 8.44
CA GLN A 316 16.65 12.59 9.86
C GLN A 316 16.15 11.27 10.43
N ALA A 317 15.36 10.50 9.67
CA ALA A 317 14.90 9.18 10.06
C ALA A 317 16.06 8.19 10.19
N VAL A 318 17.04 8.23 9.27
CA VAL A 318 18.27 7.43 9.34
C VAL A 318 19.03 7.68 10.63
N ILE A 319 19.40 8.93 10.91
CA ILE A 319 20.21 9.22 12.10
C ILE A 319 19.43 9.06 13.41
N SER A 320 18.10 9.11 13.34
CA SER A 320 17.21 8.85 14.49
C SER A 320 16.81 7.37 14.63
N ARG A 321 17.31 6.47 13.78
CA ARG A 321 17.00 5.03 13.79
C ARG A 321 15.50 4.71 13.66
N ARG A 322 14.84 5.44 12.77
CA ARG A 322 13.39 5.35 12.52
C ARG A 322 13.08 5.24 11.03
N LEU A 323 14.01 4.73 10.21
CA LEU A 323 13.85 4.67 8.76
C LEU A 323 12.62 3.84 8.35
N ALA A 324 12.27 2.78 9.09
CA ALA A 324 11.07 1.99 8.86
C ALA A 324 9.76 2.82 8.87
N SER A 325 9.73 3.94 9.59
CA SER A 325 8.57 4.86 9.65
C SER A 325 8.57 5.94 8.56
N SER A 326 9.64 6.05 7.78
CA SER A 326 9.80 7.05 6.70
C SER A 326 10.55 6.43 5.52
N MET A 327 9.95 5.40 4.93
CA MET A 327 10.52 4.75 3.76
C MET A 327 10.50 5.70 2.54
N PRO A 328 11.62 5.85 1.81
CA PRO A 328 11.68 6.70 0.63
C PRO A 328 10.81 6.15 -0.50
N VAL A 329 10.12 7.07 -1.18
CA VAL A 329 9.27 6.79 -2.35
C VAL A 329 9.94 7.36 -3.59
N TRP A 330 9.94 6.59 -4.68
CA TRP A 330 10.62 6.91 -5.93
C TRP A 330 9.61 7.13 -7.06
N LYS A 331 10.03 7.80 -8.14
CA LYS A 331 9.25 7.91 -9.39
C LYS A 331 9.39 6.60 -10.19
N GLU A 332 8.35 5.77 -10.17
CA GLU A 332 8.38 4.45 -10.85
C GLU A 332 8.26 4.54 -12.38
N ASP A 333 7.54 5.54 -12.89
CA ASP A 333 7.30 5.76 -14.33
C ASP A 333 8.29 6.78 -14.94
N SER A 334 9.55 6.78 -14.48
CA SER A 334 10.54 7.73 -14.95
C SER A 334 11.94 7.16 -14.96
N ALA A 335 12.74 7.57 -15.93
CA ALA A 335 14.17 7.34 -15.99
C ALA A 335 14.92 8.67 -15.95
N ALA A 336 16.07 8.66 -15.28
CA ALA A 336 17.01 9.75 -15.24
C ALA A 336 18.32 9.35 -15.92
N VAL A 337 18.85 10.23 -16.78
CA VAL A 337 20.16 10.09 -17.43
C VAL A 337 20.95 11.35 -17.17
N THR A 338 22.21 11.20 -16.80
CA THR A 338 23.15 12.32 -16.63
C THR A 338 24.39 12.13 -17.49
N VAL A 339 24.78 13.19 -18.19
CA VAL A 339 25.97 13.23 -19.05
C VAL A 339 26.98 14.18 -18.43
N VAL A 340 28.21 13.72 -18.21
CA VAL A 340 29.31 14.53 -17.68
C VAL A 340 30.01 15.28 -18.82
N MET A 341 30.21 16.57 -18.64
CA MET A 341 31.14 17.36 -19.45
C MET A 341 32.46 17.50 -18.71
N ALA A 342 33.55 17.09 -19.34
CA ALA A 342 34.90 17.12 -18.80
C ALA A 342 35.82 18.06 -19.60
N SER A 343 36.93 18.46 -18.98
CA SER A 343 37.98 19.27 -19.61
C SER A 343 38.86 18.41 -20.52
N GLN A 344 39.29 18.97 -21.65
CA GLN A 344 40.24 18.32 -22.56
C GLN A 344 41.48 17.83 -21.80
N GLY A 345 41.88 16.59 -22.05
CA GLY A 345 43.03 15.95 -21.41
C GLY A 345 42.69 15.14 -20.14
N TYR A 346 41.48 15.27 -19.59
CA TYR A 346 40.98 14.36 -18.55
C TYR A 346 40.96 12.90 -19.07
N PRO A 347 41.39 11.87 -18.29
CA PRO A 347 41.76 11.87 -16.87
C PRO A 347 43.21 12.28 -16.53
N GLY A 348 44.01 12.66 -17.53
CA GLY A 348 45.37 13.18 -17.38
C GLY A 348 45.42 14.66 -16.99
N ALA A 349 46.40 15.40 -17.50
CA ALA A 349 46.51 16.85 -17.28
C ALA A 349 45.47 17.62 -18.11
N TYR A 350 44.83 18.63 -17.51
CA TYR A 350 43.76 19.40 -18.14
C TYR A 350 43.86 20.90 -17.79
N PRO A 351 43.39 21.80 -18.67
CA PRO A 351 43.37 23.24 -18.41
C PRO A 351 42.29 23.63 -17.39
N LYS A 352 42.55 24.69 -16.62
CA LYS A 352 41.61 25.31 -15.68
C LYS A 352 41.40 26.79 -16.04
N GLY A 353 40.33 27.39 -15.54
CA GLY A 353 40.02 28.80 -15.72
C GLY A 353 39.35 29.14 -17.05
N LEU A 354 38.85 28.15 -17.79
CA LEU A 354 38.17 28.38 -19.07
C LEU A 354 36.71 28.75 -18.84
N GLU A 355 36.23 29.80 -19.49
CA GLU A 355 34.86 30.30 -19.34
C GLU A 355 33.80 29.28 -19.82
N ILE A 356 32.73 29.14 -19.03
CA ILE A 356 31.59 28.27 -19.31
C ILE A 356 30.36 29.13 -19.64
N THR A 357 29.78 28.90 -20.81
CA THR A 357 28.57 29.60 -21.29
C THR A 357 27.45 28.61 -21.61
N GLY A 358 26.22 29.11 -21.78
CA GLY A 358 25.06 28.29 -22.16
C GLY A 358 24.30 27.61 -21.01
N LEU A 359 24.75 27.75 -19.76
CA LEU A 359 24.09 27.21 -18.56
C LEU A 359 22.61 27.61 -18.46
N ALA A 360 22.28 28.87 -18.75
CA ALA A 360 20.90 29.37 -18.72
C ALA A 360 20.00 28.69 -19.78
N LYS A 361 20.56 28.34 -20.95
CA LYS A 361 19.81 27.65 -22.01
C LYS A 361 19.45 26.23 -21.60
N ALA A 362 20.39 25.49 -20.99
CA ALA A 362 20.11 24.16 -20.46
C ALA A 362 19.02 24.19 -19.38
N LYS A 363 19.02 25.20 -18.50
CA LYS A 363 17.95 25.40 -17.50
C LYS A 363 16.59 25.70 -18.14
N GLN A 364 16.54 26.49 -19.23
CA GLN A 364 15.31 26.76 -19.98
C GLN A 364 14.71 25.52 -20.65
N LEU A 365 15.54 24.52 -20.98
CA LEU A 365 15.08 23.21 -21.48
C LEU A 365 14.51 22.31 -20.35
N GLY A 366 14.49 22.78 -19.10
CA GLY A 366 14.00 22.00 -17.96
C GLY A 366 14.99 20.91 -17.50
N LEU A 367 16.28 21.09 -17.80
CA LEU A 367 17.35 20.16 -17.42
C LEU A 367 18.04 20.64 -16.14
N GLU A 368 18.44 19.70 -15.31
CA GLU A 368 19.24 19.99 -14.11
C GLU A 368 20.73 19.99 -14.48
N VAL A 369 21.45 21.04 -14.08
CA VAL A 369 22.89 21.17 -14.34
C VAL A 369 23.62 21.15 -13.01
N PHE A 370 24.25 20.02 -12.68
CA PHE A 370 25.01 19.86 -11.45
C PHE A 370 26.48 20.16 -11.70
N HIS A 371 26.92 21.29 -11.18
CA HIS A 371 28.32 21.71 -11.21
C HIS A 371 29.20 20.79 -10.36
N ALA A 372 30.34 20.37 -10.93
CA ALA A 372 31.42 19.68 -10.23
C ALA A 372 32.64 20.60 -10.14
N GLY A 373 33.65 20.42 -10.99
CA GLY A 373 34.84 21.26 -11.05
C GLY A 373 34.59 22.62 -11.71
N THR A 374 33.86 23.51 -11.06
CA THR A 374 33.64 24.91 -11.50
C THR A 374 33.96 25.92 -10.39
N ALA A 375 34.42 27.11 -10.76
CA ALA A 375 34.67 28.21 -9.85
C ALA A 375 34.09 29.52 -10.40
N LEU A 376 33.88 30.51 -9.53
CA LEU A 376 33.55 31.88 -9.93
C LEU A 376 34.84 32.69 -10.05
N LYS A 377 35.02 33.36 -11.18
CA LYS A 377 36.13 34.29 -11.42
C LYS A 377 35.60 35.49 -12.20
N ASP A 378 35.80 36.70 -11.67
CA ASP A 378 35.37 37.96 -12.30
C ASP A 378 33.89 37.97 -12.73
N GLY A 379 33.01 37.39 -11.91
CA GLY A 379 31.57 37.26 -12.18
C GLY A 379 31.18 36.18 -13.20
N ARG A 380 32.15 35.41 -13.70
CA ARG A 380 31.94 34.34 -14.69
C ARG A 380 32.17 32.96 -14.07
N VAL A 381 31.48 31.96 -14.60
CA VAL A 381 31.71 30.56 -14.24
C VAL A 381 32.85 30.02 -15.09
N VAL A 382 33.88 29.45 -14.47
CA VAL A 382 35.05 28.89 -15.14
C VAL A 382 35.32 27.43 -14.73
N THR A 383 36.01 26.67 -15.58
CA THR A 383 36.47 25.31 -15.25
C THR A 383 37.48 25.31 -14.10
N SER A 384 37.40 24.33 -13.20
CA SER A 384 38.29 24.19 -12.05
C SER A 384 38.65 22.74 -11.71
N GLY A 385 38.17 21.77 -12.51
CA GLY A 385 38.45 20.34 -12.32
C GLY A 385 38.32 19.54 -13.62
N GLY A 386 38.73 18.27 -13.56
CA GLY A 386 38.69 17.37 -14.71
C GLY A 386 37.27 17.12 -15.19
N ARG A 387 36.38 16.66 -14.30
CA ARG A 387 34.93 16.67 -14.52
C ARG A 387 34.39 18.04 -14.13
N VAL A 388 33.74 18.72 -15.07
CA VAL A 388 33.33 20.11 -14.92
C VAL A 388 31.90 20.21 -14.40
N LEU A 389 30.96 19.54 -15.05
CA LEU A 389 29.54 19.54 -14.69
C LEU A 389 28.83 18.32 -15.27
N THR A 390 27.61 18.08 -14.82
CA THR A 390 26.71 17.08 -15.40
C THR A 390 25.41 17.73 -15.85
N VAL A 391 24.83 17.24 -16.94
CA VAL A 391 23.51 17.63 -17.40
C VAL A 391 22.58 16.43 -17.25
N THR A 392 21.55 16.59 -16.43
CA THR A 392 20.60 15.52 -16.08
C THR A 392 19.23 15.80 -16.67
N ALA A 393 18.66 14.80 -17.33
CA ALA A 393 17.29 14.79 -17.79
C ALA A 393 16.50 13.71 -17.04
N ILE A 394 15.22 13.98 -16.77
CA ILE A 394 14.25 13.01 -16.23
C ILE A 394 13.09 12.93 -17.21
N LYS A 395 12.84 11.75 -17.77
CA LYS A 395 11.79 11.50 -18.77
C LYS A 395 11.10 10.15 -18.52
N GLU A 396 10.12 9.83 -19.35
CA GLU A 396 9.33 8.60 -19.30
C GLU A 396 10.16 7.33 -19.50
N ASP A 397 11.26 7.39 -20.26
CA ASP A 397 12.15 6.27 -20.51
C ASP A 397 13.62 6.70 -20.73
N LEU A 398 14.53 5.72 -20.76
CA LEU A 398 15.97 5.95 -20.95
C LEU A 398 16.31 6.60 -22.30
N PRO A 399 15.76 6.15 -23.46
CA PRO A 399 15.99 6.81 -24.73
C PRO A 399 15.60 8.29 -24.75
N ALA A 400 14.44 8.65 -24.17
CA ALA A 400 13.98 10.02 -24.07
C ALA A 400 14.89 10.84 -23.16
N ALA A 401 15.23 10.32 -21.98
CA ALA A 401 16.12 11.02 -21.05
C ALA A 401 17.51 11.28 -21.66
N LEU A 402 18.11 10.30 -22.34
CA LEU A 402 19.40 10.47 -23.02
C LEU A 402 19.35 11.55 -24.11
N ARG A 403 18.32 11.52 -24.95
CA ARG A 403 18.15 12.52 -26.04
C ARG A 403 18.13 13.93 -25.47
N GLU A 404 17.41 14.15 -24.39
CA GLU A 404 17.21 15.46 -23.77
C GLU A 404 18.47 15.92 -23.04
N ALA A 405 19.17 15.01 -22.34
CA ALA A 405 20.47 15.32 -21.75
C ALA A 405 21.50 15.72 -22.83
N ASN A 406 21.48 15.05 -23.98
CA ASN A 406 22.33 15.38 -25.14
C ASN A 406 22.02 16.77 -25.72
N LEU A 407 20.75 17.19 -25.76
CA LEU A 407 20.39 18.57 -26.15
C LEU A 407 20.97 19.60 -25.17
N GLY A 408 20.97 19.29 -23.87
CA GLY A 408 21.51 20.18 -22.85
C GLY A 408 23.03 20.33 -22.89
N VAL A 409 23.79 19.23 -23.01
CA VAL A 409 25.26 19.31 -23.16
C VAL A 409 25.67 20.00 -24.47
N ALA A 410 24.86 19.90 -25.54
CA ALA A 410 25.09 20.63 -26.77
C ALA A 410 24.84 22.15 -26.63
N ALA A 411 24.04 22.58 -25.66
CA ALA A 411 23.78 24.00 -25.40
C ALA A 411 24.88 24.68 -24.57
N ILE A 412 25.65 23.90 -23.79
CA ILE A 412 26.70 24.38 -22.89
C ILE A 412 28.06 24.35 -23.60
N HIS A 413 28.85 25.41 -23.45
CA HIS A 413 30.11 25.55 -24.17
C HIS A 413 31.23 26.02 -23.24
N PHE A 414 32.38 25.34 -23.33
CA PHE A 414 33.69 25.81 -22.89
C PHE A 414 34.75 25.21 -23.81
N GLN A 415 35.89 25.89 -23.95
CA GLN A 415 36.96 25.43 -24.84
C GLN A 415 37.45 24.04 -24.44
N GLY A 416 37.47 23.09 -25.38
CA GLY A 416 37.93 21.73 -25.14
C GLY A 416 36.96 20.85 -24.35
N ALA A 417 35.67 21.17 -24.29
CA ALA A 417 34.68 20.30 -23.65
C ALA A 417 34.61 18.91 -24.33
N ILE A 418 34.71 17.86 -23.52
CA ILE A 418 34.51 16.47 -23.94
C ILE A 418 33.35 15.85 -23.16
N TYR A 419 32.49 15.10 -23.84
CA TYR A 419 31.38 14.37 -23.24
C TYR A 419 30.98 13.20 -24.14
N ARG A 420 30.36 12.18 -23.54
CA ARG A 420 29.81 11.04 -24.26
C ARG A 420 28.39 11.28 -24.72
N ARG A 421 28.00 10.71 -25.85
CA ARG A 421 26.65 10.83 -26.42
C ARG A 421 25.79 9.58 -26.23
N ASP A 422 26.40 8.50 -25.74
CA ASP A 422 25.86 7.14 -25.70
C ASP A 422 25.65 6.61 -24.26
N ILE A 423 25.49 7.49 -23.27
CA ILE A 423 25.25 7.10 -21.88
C ILE A 423 23.96 6.25 -21.81
N GLY A 424 24.08 5.03 -21.28
CA GLY A 424 22.98 4.07 -21.19
C GLY A 424 22.74 3.23 -22.45
N HIS A 425 23.61 3.28 -23.47
CA HIS A 425 23.41 2.53 -24.72
C HIS A 425 23.22 1.02 -24.51
N ARG A 426 23.91 0.42 -23.51
CA ARG A 426 23.76 -1.01 -23.15
C ARG A 426 22.36 -1.34 -22.63
N ALA A 427 21.82 -0.52 -21.73
CA ALA A 427 20.44 -0.68 -21.24
C ALA A 427 19.40 -0.48 -22.35
N ILE A 428 19.63 0.50 -23.24
CA ILE A 428 18.74 0.73 -24.38
C ILE A 428 18.77 -0.48 -25.33
N ALA A 429 19.94 -1.07 -25.57
CA ALA A 429 20.07 -2.30 -26.35
C ALA A 429 19.37 -3.48 -25.67
N PHE A 430 19.52 -3.62 -24.35
CA PHE A 430 18.84 -4.64 -23.54
C PHE A 430 17.31 -4.54 -23.64
N LEU A 431 16.75 -3.33 -23.55
CA LEU A 431 15.30 -3.10 -23.66
C LEU A 431 14.74 -3.41 -25.06
N ARG A 432 15.57 -3.34 -26.11
CA ARG A 432 15.18 -3.66 -27.48
C ARG A 432 15.22 -5.16 -27.80
N GLN A 433 15.79 -5.99 -26.93
CA GLN A 433 15.76 -7.44 -27.10
C GLN A 433 14.36 -7.97 -26.72
N SER A 434 13.62 -8.49 -27.70
CA SER A 434 12.32 -9.12 -27.47
C SER A 434 12.50 -10.38 -26.60
N ARG A 435 12.03 -10.33 -25.34
CA ARG A 435 11.93 -11.52 -24.49
C ARG A 435 10.57 -12.19 -24.70
N GLY A 436 10.55 -13.52 -24.76
CA GLY A 436 9.32 -14.29 -24.76
C GLY A 436 8.57 -14.13 -23.43
N LEU A 437 7.24 -14.08 -23.48
CA LEU A 437 6.40 -14.08 -22.29
C LEU A 437 6.50 -15.44 -21.59
N THR A 438 6.71 -15.44 -20.27
CA THR A 438 6.54 -16.64 -19.43
C THR A 438 5.13 -16.67 -18.83
N TYR A 439 4.65 -17.84 -18.40
CA TYR A 439 3.35 -17.95 -17.72
C TYR A 439 3.31 -17.14 -16.40
N LYS A 440 4.45 -16.97 -15.74
CA LYS A 440 4.61 -16.04 -14.61
C LYS A 440 4.40 -14.58 -15.03
N ASN A 441 4.79 -14.20 -16.25
CA ASN A 441 4.52 -12.86 -16.78
C ASN A 441 3.04 -12.63 -17.12
N SER A 442 2.23 -13.68 -17.30
CA SER A 442 0.76 -13.55 -17.32
C SER A 442 0.14 -13.39 -15.93
N GLY A 443 0.94 -13.43 -14.86
CA GLY A 443 0.48 -13.24 -13.48
C GLY A 443 0.16 -14.54 -12.73
N VAL A 444 0.66 -15.69 -13.21
CA VAL A 444 0.46 -17.00 -12.56
C VAL A 444 1.77 -17.57 -12.01
N ASP A 445 1.88 -17.72 -10.70
CA ASP A 445 3.08 -18.17 -9.98
C ASP A 445 2.98 -19.64 -9.55
N ILE A 446 3.50 -20.53 -10.39
CA ILE A 446 3.53 -21.98 -10.15
C ILE A 446 4.35 -22.33 -8.90
N GLU A 447 5.41 -21.59 -8.58
CA GLU A 447 6.24 -21.86 -7.40
C GLU A 447 5.50 -21.53 -6.10
N ALA A 448 4.73 -20.43 -6.10
CA ALA A 448 3.84 -20.09 -5.00
C ALA A 448 2.76 -21.17 -4.79
N GLY A 449 2.16 -21.66 -5.87
CA GLY A 449 1.21 -22.79 -5.82
C GLY A 449 1.82 -24.06 -5.22
N ASN A 450 3.00 -24.46 -5.67
CA ASN A 450 3.73 -25.61 -5.12
C ASN A 450 4.05 -25.44 -3.63
N THR A 451 4.42 -24.23 -3.22
CA THR A 451 4.69 -23.91 -1.81
C THR A 451 3.44 -24.05 -0.95
N LEU A 452 2.28 -23.59 -1.44
CA LEU A 452 1.00 -23.77 -0.75
C LEU A 452 0.68 -25.25 -0.56
N VAL A 453 0.79 -26.07 -1.62
CA VAL A 453 0.51 -27.52 -1.56
C VAL A 453 1.32 -28.20 -0.45
N GLN A 454 2.60 -27.88 -0.32
CA GLN A 454 3.43 -28.48 0.75
C GLN A 454 2.97 -28.07 2.15
N LYS A 455 2.48 -26.85 2.32
CA LYS A 455 1.99 -26.33 3.62
C LYS A 455 0.64 -26.93 4.03
N ILE A 456 -0.22 -27.27 3.08
CA ILE A 456 -1.58 -27.77 3.36
C ILE A 456 -1.67 -29.30 3.47
N LYS A 457 -0.69 -30.05 2.95
CA LYS A 457 -0.62 -31.52 3.07
C LYS A 457 -0.87 -32.06 4.50
N PRO A 458 -0.21 -31.53 5.56
CA PRO A 458 -0.47 -32.00 6.92
C PRO A 458 -1.89 -31.70 7.42
N LEU A 459 -2.51 -30.62 6.93
CA LEU A 459 -3.86 -30.21 7.32
C LEU A 459 -4.90 -31.18 6.76
N ALA A 460 -4.78 -31.57 5.49
CA ALA A 460 -5.65 -32.57 4.87
C ALA A 460 -5.46 -33.96 5.49
N ALA A 461 -4.21 -34.39 5.72
CA ALA A 461 -3.93 -35.69 6.37
C ALA A 461 -4.54 -35.78 7.78
N ALA A 462 -4.71 -34.67 8.49
CA ALA A 462 -5.38 -34.67 9.79
C ALA A 462 -6.90 -34.93 9.71
N THR A 463 -7.49 -34.97 8.52
CA THR A 463 -8.92 -35.22 8.28
C THR A 463 -9.24 -36.68 7.91
N SER A 464 -8.24 -37.55 7.83
CA SER A 464 -8.42 -38.95 7.42
C SER A 464 -9.43 -39.69 8.29
N ARG A 465 -10.18 -40.60 7.66
CA ARG A 465 -11.22 -41.40 8.31
C ARG A 465 -11.34 -42.78 7.66
N SER A 466 -12.13 -43.67 8.25
CA SER A 466 -12.39 -44.97 7.61
C SER A 466 -12.95 -44.77 6.20
N GLY A 467 -12.32 -45.44 5.24
CA GLY A 467 -12.61 -45.29 3.81
C GLY A 467 -11.75 -44.27 3.06
N CYS A 468 -10.95 -43.42 3.73
CA CYS A 468 -10.11 -42.41 3.05
C CYS A 468 -8.92 -41.91 3.90
N ASN A 469 -7.71 -41.96 3.34
CA ASN A 469 -6.47 -41.50 3.99
C ASN A 469 -6.10 -40.03 3.73
N ALA A 470 -6.95 -39.24 3.05
CA ALA A 470 -6.79 -37.80 2.79
C ALA A 470 -5.36 -37.37 2.36
N GLU A 471 -4.92 -37.83 1.19
CA GLU A 471 -3.62 -37.49 0.62
C GLU A 471 -3.74 -36.47 -0.53
N LEU A 472 -3.04 -35.34 -0.43
CA LEU A 472 -3.02 -34.30 -1.47
C LEU A 472 -1.87 -34.51 -2.47
N GLY A 473 -2.16 -34.26 -3.76
CA GLY A 473 -1.19 -34.27 -4.86
C GLY A 473 -1.39 -35.35 -5.92
N GLY A 474 -2.44 -36.17 -5.81
CA GLY A 474 -2.92 -37.05 -6.89
C GLY A 474 -3.90 -36.34 -7.84
N PHE A 475 -4.25 -36.98 -8.96
CA PHE A 475 -5.25 -36.47 -9.91
C PHE A 475 -6.69 -36.50 -9.36
N ALA A 476 -6.98 -37.46 -8.48
CA ALA A 476 -8.27 -37.63 -7.84
C ALA A 476 -8.08 -38.38 -6.51
N GLY A 477 -8.98 -38.15 -5.56
CA GLY A 477 -9.05 -38.95 -4.34
C GLY A 477 -10.04 -40.11 -4.45
N LEU A 478 -9.84 -41.13 -3.63
CA LEU A 478 -10.67 -42.33 -3.57
C LEU A 478 -11.35 -42.45 -2.20
N PHE A 479 -12.59 -42.97 -2.19
CA PHE A 479 -13.30 -43.28 -0.96
C PHE A 479 -13.88 -44.70 -1.01
N ASP A 480 -13.51 -45.54 -0.05
CA ASP A 480 -14.02 -46.91 0.09
C ASP A 480 -15.22 -46.96 1.04
N LEU A 481 -16.42 -47.03 0.45
CA LEU A 481 -17.69 -47.13 1.17
C LEU A 481 -17.81 -48.39 2.03
N LYS A 482 -17.25 -49.51 1.56
CA LYS A 482 -17.31 -50.78 2.29
C LYS A 482 -16.42 -50.72 3.52
N ALA A 483 -15.22 -50.17 3.40
CA ALA A 483 -14.34 -49.93 4.54
C ALA A 483 -14.94 -48.92 5.53
N ALA A 484 -15.73 -47.96 5.06
CA ALA A 484 -16.49 -47.04 5.90
C ALA A 484 -17.73 -47.67 6.59
N GLY A 485 -18.06 -48.92 6.29
CA GLY A 485 -19.10 -49.70 6.97
C GLY A 485 -20.47 -49.73 6.27
N TYR A 486 -20.59 -49.19 5.06
CA TYR A 486 -21.85 -49.18 4.31
C TYR A 486 -22.13 -50.52 3.62
N ARG A 487 -23.43 -50.86 3.49
CA ARG A 487 -23.91 -52.11 2.87
C ARG A 487 -24.62 -51.89 1.54
N ASP A 488 -25.64 -51.02 1.49
CA ASP A 488 -26.34 -50.60 0.26
C ASP A 488 -26.46 -49.07 0.25
N PRO A 489 -25.32 -48.36 0.12
CA PRO A 489 -25.32 -46.91 0.18
C PRO A 489 -25.85 -46.27 -1.11
N ILE A 490 -26.57 -45.16 -0.94
CA ILE A 490 -26.76 -44.12 -1.94
C ILE A 490 -25.79 -42.99 -1.64
N LEU A 491 -25.06 -42.54 -2.66
CA LEU A 491 -24.24 -41.33 -2.57
C LEU A 491 -25.11 -40.09 -2.75
N VAL A 492 -24.86 -39.10 -1.91
CA VAL A 492 -25.50 -37.79 -1.96
C VAL A 492 -24.42 -36.74 -2.11
N SER A 493 -24.50 -35.91 -3.13
CA SER A 493 -23.56 -34.81 -3.34
C SER A 493 -24.25 -33.46 -3.20
N GLY A 494 -23.51 -32.48 -2.69
CA GLY A 494 -23.95 -31.10 -2.54
C GLY A 494 -22.82 -30.12 -2.85
N THR A 495 -23.18 -28.99 -3.46
CA THR A 495 -22.26 -27.92 -3.83
C THR A 495 -22.81 -26.60 -3.35
N ASP A 496 -21.95 -25.79 -2.74
CA ASP A 496 -22.28 -24.41 -2.38
C ASP A 496 -20.99 -23.57 -2.24
N GLY A 497 -21.16 -22.27 -2.09
CA GLY A 497 -20.10 -21.31 -1.80
C GLY A 497 -20.36 -20.52 -0.51
N VAL A 498 -19.46 -19.58 -0.21
CA VAL A 498 -19.62 -18.66 0.92
C VAL A 498 -20.32 -17.36 0.52
N GLY A 499 -20.24 -16.99 -0.77
CA GLY A 499 -20.84 -15.78 -1.30
C GLY A 499 -20.19 -14.50 -0.76
N THR A 500 -20.96 -13.42 -0.66
CA THR A 500 -20.43 -12.08 -0.35
C THR A 500 -20.01 -11.89 1.12
N LYS A 501 -20.15 -12.91 1.98
CA LYS A 501 -19.50 -12.94 3.29
C LYS A 501 -17.97 -12.87 3.16
N LEU A 502 -17.42 -13.35 2.04
CA LEU A 502 -16.00 -13.23 1.69
C LEU A 502 -15.51 -11.78 1.66
N LYS A 503 -16.34 -10.82 1.22
CA LYS A 503 -15.98 -9.40 1.19
C LYS A 503 -15.74 -8.85 2.59
N ILE A 504 -16.55 -9.27 3.57
CA ILE A 504 -16.37 -8.86 4.97
C ILE A 504 -15.09 -9.48 5.54
N ALA A 505 -14.82 -10.76 5.23
CA ALA A 505 -13.59 -11.43 5.66
C ALA A 505 -12.32 -10.77 5.09
N GLN A 506 -12.35 -10.39 3.82
CA GLN A 506 -11.28 -9.66 3.14
C GLN A 506 -11.05 -8.28 3.75
N GLU A 507 -12.13 -7.53 4.01
CA GLU A 507 -12.05 -6.20 4.62
C GLU A 507 -11.58 -6.24 6.08
N CYS A 508 -12.01 -7.25 6.84
CA CYS A 508 -11.59 -7.46 8.24
C CYS A 508 -10.23 -8.17 8.39
N GLN A 509 -9.62 -8.63 7.29
CA GLN A 509 -8.41 -9.47 7.31
C GLN A 509 -8.56 -10.73 8.19
N LYS A 510 -9.76 -11.33 8.19
CA LYS A 510 -10.12 -12.50 9.02
C LYS A 510 -10.57 -13.66 8.13
N HIS A 511 -9.62 -14.52 7.78
CA HIS A 511 -9.78 -15.55 6.75
C HIS A 511 -9.92 -16.98 7.32
N ASP A 512 -9.50 -17.18 8.57
CA ASP A 512 -9.38 -18.47 9.25
C ASP A 512 -10.72 -19.13 9.57
N THR A 513 -11.80 -18.34 9.69
CA THR A 513 -13.14 -18.84 10.04
C THR A 513 -14.00 -19.22 8.82
N ILE A 514 -13.71 -18.64 7.65
CA ILE A 514 -14.51 -18.78 6.43
C ILE A 514 -14.50 -20.21 5.88
N GLY A 515 -13.42 -20.97 6.12
CA GLY A 515 -13.38 -22.37 5.72
C GLY A 515 -14.48 -23.22 6.37
N GLN A 516 -14.89 -22.90 7.60
CA GLN A 516 -16.01 -23.56 8.24
C GLN A 516 -17.36 -23.19 7.63
N ASP A 517 -17.54 -21.92 7.25
CA ASP A 517 -18.73 -21.50 6.51
C ASP A 517 -18.90 -22.32 5.23
N LEU A 518 -17.83 -22.48 4.45
CA LEU A 518 -17.86 -23.26 3.21
C LEU A 518 -18.29 -24.71 3.45
N VAL A 519 -17.66 -25.39 4.40
CA VAL A 519 -17.98 -26.80 4.71
C VAL A 519 -19.40 -26.93 5.24
N ALA A 520 -19.84 -26.04 6.13
CA ALA A 520 -21.16 -26.11 6.74
C ALA A 520 -22.29 -25.93 5.73
N MET A 521 -22.13 -25.05 4.74
CA MET A 521 -23.12 -24.86 3.68
C MET A 521 -23.37 -26.17 2.92
N CYS A 522 -22.32 -26.87 2.47
CA CYS A 522 -22.50 -28.10 1.71
C CYS A 522 -22.87 -29.31 2.59
N VAL A 523 -22.22 -29.47 3.74
CA VAL A 523 -22.40 -30.64 4.61
C VAL A 523 -23.80 -30.66 5.22
N ASN A 524 -24.30 -29.51 5.67
CA ASN A 524 -25.64 -29.49 6.26
C ASN A 524 -26.74 -29.71 5.21
N ASP A 525 -26.50 -29.39 3.94
CA ASP A 525 -27.46 -29.61 2.86
C ASP A 525 -27.62 -31.11 2.54
N ILE A 526 -26.52 -31.87 2.49
CA ILE A 526 -26.60 -33.32 2.25
C ILE A 526 -27.27 -34.08 3.41
N LEU A 527 -27.30 -33.50 4.63
CA LEU A 527 -28.08 -34.05 5.76
C LEU A 527 -29.59 -34.02 5.48
N ALA A 528 -30.08 -33.14 4.60
CA ALA A 528 -31.49 -33.13 4.18
C ALA A 528 -31.91 -34.41 3.46
N GLN A 529 -30.94 -35.15 2.93
CA GLN A 529 -31.14 -36.49 2.36
C GLN A 529 -30.90 -37.62 3.37
N GLY A 530 -30.58 -37.29 4.63
CA GLY A 530 -30.17 -38.25 5.67
C GLY A 530 -28.72 -38.74 5.54
N ALA A 531 -27.91 -38.09 4.69
CA ALA A 531 -26.57 -38.56 4.37
C ALA A 531 -25.52 -38.14 5.40
N GLU A 532 -24.67 -39.10 5.79
CA GLU A 532 -23.46 -38.81 6.55
C GLU A 532 -22.38 -38.26 5.62
N PRO A 533 -21.73 -37.13 5.96
CA PRO A 533 -20.65 -36.57 5.16
C PRO A 533 -19.45 -37.52 5.14
N LEU A 534 -18.95 -37.87 3.96
CA LEU A 534 -17.80 -38.76 3.78
C LEU A 534 -16.53 -37.97 3.47
N PHE A 535 -16.58 -37.14 2.44
CA PHE A 535 -15.46 -36.31 2.03
C PHE A 535 -15.90 -34.97 1.46
N PHE A 536 -14.96 -34.04 1.41
CA PHE A 536 -15.11 -32.68 0.94
C PHE A 536 -14.02 -32.34 -0.07
N LEU A 537 -14.37 -31.56 -1.09
CA LEU A 537 -13.43 -30.95 -2.03
C LEU A 537 -13.62 -29.44 -2.04
N ASP A 538 -12.53 -28.69 -2.13
CA ASP A 538 -12.55 -27.23 -2.20
C ASP A 538 -12.01 -26.68 -3.53
N TYR A 539 -12.51 -25.52 -3.93
CA TYR A 539 -12.02 -24.74 -5.06
C TYR A 539 -11.73 -23.32 -4.58
N PHE A 540 -10.45 -22.96 -4.54
CA PHE A 540 -9.95 -21.65 -4.15
C PHE A 540 -9.48 -20.88 -5.39
N ALA A 541 -10.17 -19.80 -5.72
CA ALA A 541 -9.83 -18.94 -6.86
C ALA A 541 -9.37 -17.56 -6.38
N CYS A 542 -8.30 -16.99 -6.92
CA CYS A 542 -7.82 -15.67 -6.53
C CYS A 542 -7.21 -14.86 -7.68
N GLY A 543 -7.14 -13.54 -7.53
CA GLY A 543 -6.52 -12.67 -8.54
C GLY A 543 -5.00 -12.73 -8.53
N LYS A 544 -4.44 -12.78 -7.31
CA LYS A 544 -3.03 -13.06 -7.04
C LYS A 544 -2.94 -13.92 -5.80
N LEU A 545 -2.17 -15.00 -5.86
CA LEU A 545 -2.03 -15.97 -4.79
C LEU A 545 -1.22 -15.37 -3.64
N ASP A 546 -1.90 -15.13 -2.53
CA ASP A 546 -1.28 -14.95 -1.22
C ASP A 546 -1.26 -16.30 -0.49
N VAL A 547 -0.06 -16.87 -0.37
CA VAL A 547 0.14 -18.19 0.25
C VAL A 547 -0.30 -18.21 1.72
N GLN A 548 -0.18 -17.11 2.46
CA GLN A 548 -0.57 -17.07 3.87
C GLN A 548 -2.09 -17.04 4.03
N VAL A 549 -2.78 -16.22 3.23
CA VAL A 549 -4.24 -16.14 3.22
C VAL A 549 -4.85 -17.47 2.78
N ALA A 550 -4.39 -18.04 1.66
CA ALA A 550 -4.88 -19.32 1.16
C ALA A 550 -4.66 -20.45 2.17
N GLN A 551 -3.48 -20.50 2.81
CA GLN A 551 -3.20 -21.45 3.89
C GLN A 551 -4.17 -21.29 5.06
N GLY A 552 -4.48 -20.05 5.48
CA GLY A 552 -5.42 -19.77 6.57
C GLY A 552 -6.84 -20.25 6.26
N VAL A 553 -7.33 -20.01 5.05
CA VAL A 553 -8.65 -20.48 4.59
C VAL A 553 -8.72 -22.00 4.56
N ILE A 554 -7.74 -22.66 3.94
CA ILE A 554 -7.69 -24.13 3.81
C ILE A 554 -7.54 -24.81 5.18
N ALA A 555 -6.82 -24.19 6.11
CA ALA A 555 -6.76 -24.66 7.50
C ALA A 555 -8.14 -24.65 8.17
N GLY A 556 -8.94 -23.60 7.94
CA GLY A 556 -10.33 -23.53 8.38
C GLY A 556 -11.21 -24.62 7.76
N ILE A 557 -11.04 -24.92 6.47
CA ILE A 557 -11.76 -26.00 5.76
C ILE A 557 -11.41 -27.36 6.38
N ALA A 558 -10.12 -27.65 6.56
CA ALA A 558 -9.66 -28.90 7.14
C ALA A 558 -10.18 -29.10 8.58
N ASP A 559 -10.18 -28.05 9.39
CA ASP A 559 -10.74 -28.11 10.76
C ASP A 559 -12.24 -28.36 10.76
N ALA A 560 -12.97 -27.70 9.86
CA ALA A 560 -14.40 -27.92 9.70
C ALA A 560 -14.73 -29.32 9.19
N CYS A 561 -13.93 -29.89 8.27
CA CYS A 561 -14.08 -31.27 7.83
C CYS A 561 -13.95 -32.26 9.00
N ARG A 562 -12.95 -32.08 9.87
CA ARG A 562 -12.80 -32.89 11.10
C ARG A 562 -14.02 -32.79 12.01
N LYS A 563 -14.51 -31.57 12.26
CA LYS A 563 -15.71 -31.31 13.08
C LYS A 563 -16.95 -31.96 12.48
N ALA A 564 -17.09 -31.89 11.16
CA ALA A 564 -18.18 -32.47 10.39
C ALA A 564 -18.13 -34.00 10.29
N GLY A 565 -16.96 -34.59 10.51
CA GLY A 565 -16.70 -36.02 10.38
C GLY A 565 -16.34 -36.48 8.97
N CYS A 566 -15.93 -35.59 8.05
CA CYS A 566 -15.51 -35.94 6.69
C CYS A 566 -14.01 -35.69 6.46
N ALA A 567 -13.48 -36.34 5.42
CA ALA A 567 -12.11 -36.10 4.94
C ALA A 567 -12.06 -34.93 3.95
N LEU A 568 -11.08 -34.04 4.08
CA LEU A 568 -10.69 -33.11 3.02
C LEU A 568 -9.88 -33.89 1.98
N LEU A 569 -10.55 -34.34 0.93
CA LEU A 569 -9.99 -35.29 -0.02
C LEU A 569 -9.06 -34.63 -1.05
N GLY A 570 -9.24 -33.35 -1.32
CA GLY A 570 -8.53 -32.65 -2.37
C GLY A 570 -9.19 -31.32 -2.71
N GLY A 571 -8.52 -30.52 -3.51
CA GLY A 571 -9.05 -29.26 -3.98
C GLY A 571 -8.17 -28.65 -5.06
N GLU A 572 -8.63 -27.56 -5.64
CA GLU A 572 -7.92 -26.81 -6.67
C GLU A 572 -7.64 -25.39 -6.18
N THR A 573 -6.42 -24.90 -6.41
CA THR A 573 -6.06 -23.50 -6.16
C THR A 573 -5.69 -22.83 -7.48
N ALA A 574 -6.53 -21.91 -7.95
CA ALA A 574 -6.38 -21.24 -9.23
C ALA A 574 -6.05 -19.75 -9.04
N GLU A 575 -4.92 -19.33 -9.62
CA GLU A 575 -4.57 -17.91 -9.77
C GLU A 575 -5.06 -17.43 -11.15
N MET A 576 -6.02 -16.50 -11.13
CA MET A 576 -6.74 -16.01 -12.32
C MET A 576 -6.63 -14.49 -12.41
N PRO A 577 -5.44 -13.96 -12.75
CA PRO A 577 -5.22 -12.54 -12.91
C PRO A 577 -6.14 -11.97 -14.00
N GLY A 578 -6.83 -10.86 -13.69
CA GLY A 578 -7.79 -10.22 -14.58
C GLY A 578 -9.24 -10.71 -14.42
N MET A 579 -9.47 -11.90 -13.86
CA MET A 579 -10.81 -12.34 -13.44
C MET A 579 -11.16 -11.79 -12.05
N TYR A 580 -10.19 -11.86 -11.12
CA TYR A 580 -10.31 -11.31 -9.78
C TYR A 580 -9.25 -10.20 -9.56
N PRO A 581 -9.58 -9.12 -8.83
CA PRO A 581 -8.59 -8.14 -8.40
C PRO A 581 -7.53 -8.76 -7.45
N PRO A 582 -6.30 -8.20 -7.41
CA PRO A 582 -5.31 -8.60 -6.41
C PRO A 582 -5.86 -8.45 -4.98
N GLY A 583 -5.64 -9.46 -4.14
CA GLY A 583 -6.15 -9.51 -2.75
C GLY A 583 -7.58 -10.06 -2.62
N GLU A 584 -8.28 -10.29 -3.73
CA GLU A 584 -9.60 -10.93 -3.72
C GLU A 584 -9.51 -12.41 -4.07
N TYR A 585 -10.37 -13.20 -3.42
CA TYR A 585 -10.56 -14.62 -3.68
C TYR A 585 -12.03 -15.03 -3.57
N ASP A 586 -12.38 -16.13 -4.24
CA ASP A 586 -13.68 -16.79 -4.20
C ASP A 586 -13.52 -18.27 -3.79
N LEU A 587 -14.57 -18.84 -3.21
CA LEU A 587 -14.58 -20.21 -2.67
C LEU A 587 -15.82 -20.98 -3.13
N ALA A 588 -15.60 -22.18 -3.64
CA ALA A 588 -16.64 -23.19 -3.84
C ALA A 588 -16.26 -24.51 -3.16
N GLY A 589 -17.27 -25.23 -2.69
CA GLY A 589 -17.12 -26.43 -1.88
C GLY A 589 -18.03 -27.54 -2.38
N PHE A 590 -17.56 -28.77 -2.27
CA PHE A 590 -18.26 -29.95 -2.76
C PHE A 590 -18.25 -31.01 -1.66
N ALA A 591 -19.41 -31.32 -1.10
CA ALA A 591 -19.56 -32.38 -0.11
C ALA A 591 -20.14 -33.62 -0.76
N VAL A 592 -19.58 -34.79 -0.45
CA VAL A 592 -20.16 -36.08 -0.78
C VAL A 592 -20.42 -36.84 0.51
N GLY A 593 -21.65 -37.31 0.68
CA GLY A 593 -22.10 -38.14 1.76
C GLY A 593 -22.68 -39.47 1.29
N ALA A 594 -23.01 -40.34 2.25
CA ALA A 594 -23.74 -41.57 1.99
C ALA A 594 -24.87 -41.79 2.99
N VAL A 595 -25.93 -42.42 2.50
CA VAL A 595 -27.08 -42.87 3.29
C VAL A 595 -27.43 -44.29 2.87
N GLU A 596 -27.81 -45.14 3.81
CA GLU A 596 -28.38 -46.44 3.46
C GLU A 596 -29.73 -46.22 2.77
N ARG A 597 -30.02 -46.94 1.68
CA ARG A 597 -31.22 -46.73 0.86
C ARG A 597 -32.54 -46.64 1.65
N GLY A 598 -32.65 -47.40 2.74
CA GLY A 598 -33.83 -47.42 3.62
C GLY A 598 -33.91 -46.29 4.66
N GLN A 599 -32.92 -45.40 4.72
CA GLN A 599 -32.81 -44.32 5.72
C GLN A 599 -32.86 -42.92 5.11
N MET A 600 -33.20 -42.80 3.83
CA MET A 600 -33.29 -41.52 3.15
C MET A 600 -34.32 -40.58 3.77
N LEU A 601 -34.05 -39.29 3.66
CA LEU A 601 -34.96 -38.19 3.95
C LEU A 601 -35.14 -37.33 2.68
N PRO A 602 -36.22 -36.54 2.57
CA PRO A 602 -37.43 -36.61 3.39
C PRO A 602 -38.27 -37.85 3.09
N GLN A 603 -39.01 -38.34 4.10
CA GLN A 603 -39.98 -39.42 3.98
C GLN A 603 -41.38 -38.83 3.80
N LEU A 604 -41.61 -38.30 2.59
CA LEU A 604 -42.76 -37.48 2.25
C LEU A 604 -44.11 -38.18 2.48
N ASP A 605 -44.15 -39.49 2.26
CA ASP A 605 -45.31 -40.36 2.46
C ASP A 605 -45.71 -40.51 3.93
N ARG A 606 -44.77 -40.30 4.86
CA ARG A 606 -45.02 -40.38 6.31
C ARG A 606 -45.49 -39.06 6.90
N ILE A 607 -45.39 -37.94 6.18
CA ILE A 607 -45.74 -36.61 6.71
C ILE A 607 -47.25 -36.44 6.71
N THR A 608 -47.80 -36.06 7.86
CA THR A 608 -49.24 -35.92 8.08
C THR A 608 -49.57 -34.61 8.80
N GLU A 609 -50.79 -34.11 8.61
CA GLU A 609 -51.27 -32.95 9.37
C GLU A 609 -51.14 -33.18 10.88
N GLY A 610 -50.64 -32.17 11.60
CA GLY A 610 -50.41 -32.24 13.04
C GLY A 610 -49.04 -32.77 13.47
N ASP A 611 -48.19 -33.21 12.53
CA ASP A 611 -46.77 -33.43 12.80
C ASP A 611 -46.11 -32.16 13.36
N VAL A 612 -45.12 -32.35 14.23
CA VAL A 612 -44.50 -31.26 14.98
C VAL A 612 -43.23 -30.81 14.27
N VAL A 613 -42.98 -29.50 14.29
CA VAL A 613 -41.79 -28.88 13.72
C VAL A 613 -40.84 -28.49 14.85
N ILE A 614 -39.62 -29.04 14.84
CA ILE A 614 -38.54 -28.69 15.76
C ILE A 614 -37.55 -27.76 15.05
N GLY A 615 -37.24 -26.63 15.67
CA GLY A 615 -36.21 -25.70 15.20
C GLY A 615 -34.92 -25.86 16.01
N VAL A 616 -33.79 -25.96 15.33
CA VAL A 616 -32.44 -26.03 15.93
C VAL A 616 -31.76 -24.67 15.77
N ALA A 617 -31.12 -24.18 16.83
CA ALA A 617 -30.53 -22.85 16.88
C ALA A 617 -29.34 -22.68 15.93
N SER A 618 -29.30 -21.56 15.21
CA SER A 618 -28.11 -21.11 14.49
C SER A 618 -27.09 -20.42 15.41
N SER A 619 -25.84 -20.35 14.96
CA SER A 619 -24.78 -19.54 15.59
C SER A 619 -24.92 -18.04 15.28
N GLY A 620 -25.62 -17.70 14.21
CA GLY A 620 -25.75 -16.35 13.68
C GLY A 620 -26.30 -16.37 12.25
N VAL A 621 -25.92 -15.38 11.45
CA VAL A 621 -26.31 -15.29 10.03
C VAL A 621 -25.47 -16.29 9.23
N HIS A 622 -26.13 -17.29 8.63
CA HIS A 622 -25.50 -18.23 7.71
C HIS A 622 -25.01 -17.51 6.44
N SER A 623 -24.09 -18.11 5.67
CA SER A 623 -23.37 -17.46 4.55
C SER A 623 -24.23 -16.75 3.50
N ASN A 624 -25.49 -17.16 3.32
CA ASN A 624 -26.44 -16.49 2.42
C ASN A 624 -27.06 -15.22 3.03
N GLY A 625 -27.38 -14.24 2.18
CA GLY A 625 -27.96 -12.95 2.61
C GLY A 625 -26.96 -11.84 2.90
N TYR A 626 -25.65 -12.11 2.82
CA TYR A 626 -24.59 -11.12 3.13
C TYR A 626 -24.53 -9.93 2.18
N SER A 627 -25.08 -10.06 0.97
CA SER A 627 -25.23 -8.91 0.07
C SER A 627 -26.20 -7.86 0.64
N LEU A 628 -27.25 -8.31 1.33
CA LEU A 628 -28.17 -7.41 2.04
C LEU A 628 -27.54 -6.91 3.34
N VAL A 629 -26.85 -7.76 4.11
CA VAL A 629 -26.10 -7.36 5.32
C VAL A 629 -25.13 -6.23 5.01
N ARG A 630 -24.31 -6.36 3.96
CA ARG A 630 -23.35 -5.31 3.55
C ARG A 630 -24.05 -3.99 3.22
N LYS A 631 -25.16 -4.04 2.46
CA LYS A 631 -25.97 -2.85 2.17
C LYS A 631 -26.59 -2.21 3.41
N ILE A 632 -26.92 -3.01 4.44
CA ILE A 632 -27.42 -2.49 5.72
C ILE A 632 -26.28 -1.81 6.47
N VAL A 633 -25.10 -2.43 6.56
CA VAL A 633 -23.91 -1.82 7.19
C VAL A 633 -23.54 -0.50 6.49
N GLU A 634 -23.47 -0.49 5.16
CA GLU A 634 -23.20 0.71 4.34
C GLU A 634 -24.20 1.86 4.60
N LYS A 635 -25.43 1.55 4.98
CA LYS A 635 -26.48 2.53 5.31
C LYS A 635 -26.55 2.87 6.80
N SER A 636 -25.93 2.04 7.63
CA SER A 636 -25.94 2.18 9.09
C SER A 636 -24.89 3.19 9.54
N SER A 637 -24.94 3.55 10.82
CA SER A 637 -23.89 4.33 11.47
C SER A 637 -22.66 3.50 11.90
N LEU A 638 -22.68 2.18 11.64
CA LEU A 638 -21.63 1.25 12.04
C LEU A 638 -20.78 0.83 10.83
N ASP A 639 -19.51 0.53 11.10
CA ASP A 639 -18.60 -0.17 10.19
C ASP A 639 -18.20 -1.54 10.78
N PHE A 640 -17.42 -2.33 10.04
CA PHE A 640 -17.00 -3.65 10.52
C PHE A 640 -16.03 -3.61 11.70
N SER A 641 -15.42 -2.46 11.99
CA SER A 641 -14.53 -2.27 13.15
C SER A 641 -15.28 -1.84 14.42
N SER A 642 -16.54 -1.42 14.26
CA SER A 642 -17.38 -0.90 15.34
C SER A 642 -17.62 -1.95 16.43
N ARG A 643 -17.47 -1.55 17.70
CA ARG A 643 -17.65 -2.45 18.85
C ARG A 643 -19.14 -2.70 19.12
N VAL A 644 -19.51 -3.98 19.24
CA VAL A 644 -20.89 -4.44 19.44
C VAL A 644 -20.95 -5.56 20.49
N GLY A 645 -22.17 -5.89 20.95
CA GLY A 645 -22.44 -6.95 21.93
C GLY A 645 -22.46 -6.45 23.37
N VAL A 646 -23.12 -7.21 24.26
CA VAL A 646 -23.46 -6.81 25.64
C VAL A 646 -22.27 -6.38 26.51
N SER A 647 -21.04 -6.71 26.15
CA SER A 647 -19.80 -6.25 26.80
C SER A 647 -18.92 -5.32 25.95
N GLY A 648 -19.23 -5.14 24.66
CA GLY A 648 -18.43 -4.34 23.72
C GLY A 648 -17.10 -4.99 23.29
N ASP A 649 -16.89 -6.27 23.63
CA ASP A 649 -15.60 -6.95 23.43
C ASP A 649 -15.35 -7.38 21.97
N GLN A 650 -16.39 -7.41 21.13
CA GLN A 650 -16.33 -7.93 19.76
C GLN A 650 -16.65 -6.83 18.74
N THR A 651 -16.03 -6.86 17.56
CA THR A 651 -16.42 -5.94 16.47
C THR A 651 -17.63 -6.46 15.68
N LEU A 652 -18.33 -5.58 14.96
CA LEU A 652 -19.43 -5.97 14.08
C LEU A 652 -18.97 -6.96 13.00
N GLY A 653 -17.78 -6.75 12.44
CA GLY A 653 -17.15 -7.66 11.50
C GLY A 653 -16.94 -9.05 12.11
N GLU A 654 -16.44 -9.13 13.34
CA GLU A 654 -16.27 -10.40 14.04
C GLU A 654 -17.61 -11.09 14.35
N LEU A 655 -18.64 -10.34 14.72
CA LEU A 655 -19.98 -10.88 15.01
C LEU A 655 -20.62 -11.45 13.73
N LEU A 656 -20.52 -10.71 12.61
CA LEU A 656 -20.97 -11.16 11.30
C LEU A 656 -20.12 -12.34 10.79
N LEU A 657 -18.82 -12.35 11.04
CA LEU A 657 -17.95 -13.48 10.68
C LEU A 657 -18.05 -14.68 11.62
N THR A 658 -19.06 -14.72 12.51
CA THR A 658 -19.38 -15.92 13.28
C THR A 658 -19.62 -17.09 12.30
N PRO A 659 -18.89 -18.20 12.40
CA PRO A 659 -19.00 -19.32 11.47
C PRO A 659 -20.41 -19.93 11.48
N THR A 660 -20.89 -20.31 10.29
CA THR A 660 -22.07 -21.16 10.12
C THR A 660 -21.85 -22.47 10.89
N LYS A 661 -22.89 -22.90 11.59
CA LYS A 661 -22.83 -24.04 12.50
C LYS A 661 -22.87 -25.36 11.74
N LEU A 662 -22.08 -26.33 12.20
CA LEU A 662 -22.05 -27.69 11.65
C LEU A 662 -22.98 -28.59 12.47
N TYR A 663 -24.00 -29.18 11.82
CA TYR A 663 -24.98 -30.04 12.50
C TYR A 663 -24.77 -31.53 12.25
N SER A 664 -23.90 -31.92 11.32
CA SER A 664 -23.77 -33.32 10.88
C SER A 664 -23.50 -34.27 12.03
N LYS A 665 -22.51 -33.98 12.87
CA LYS A 665 -22.13 -34.88 13.97
C LYS A 665 -23.20 -34.97 15.06
N THR A 666 -23.93 -33.89 15.32
CA THR A 666 -24.90 -33.80 16.41
C THR A 666 -26.28 -34.29 16.02
N LEU A 667 -26.73 -34.03 14.78
CA LEU A 667 -28.07 -34.40 14.34
C LEU A 667 -28.14 -35.74 13.62
N LEU A 668 -27.07 -36.21 12.98
CA LEU A 668 -27.11 -37.48 12.23
C LEU A 668 -27.61 -38.69 13.06
N PRO A 669 -27.22 -38.89 14.34
CA PRO A 669 -27.79 -39.95 15.15
C PRO A 669 -29.32 -39.80 15.35
N VAL A 670 -29.79 -38.56 15.51
CA VAL A 670 -31.23 -38.26 15.66
C VAL A 670 -31.97 -38.52 14.35
N LEU A 671 -31.40 -38.12 13.21
CA LEU A 671 -31.97 -38.40 11.88
C LEU A 671 -32.08 -39.90 11.61
N ARG A 672 -31.09 -40.69 12.07
CA ARG A 672 -31.07 -42.16 11.94
C ARG A 672 -31.97 -42.90 12.94
N SER A 673 -32.61 -42.21 13.88
CA SER A 673 -33.51 -42.84 14.88
C SER A 673 -34.79 -43.45 14.27
N GLY A 674 -35.17 -43.04 13.06
CA GLY A 674 -36.43 -43.42 12.41
C GLY A 674 -37.65 -42.60 12.83
N HIS A 675 -37.48 -41.66 13.78
CA HIS A 675 -38.55 -40.78 14.28
C HIS A 675 -38.63 -39.42 13.56
N VAL A 676 -37.59 -39.06 12.82
CA VAL A 676 -37.55 -37.85 11.98
C VAL A 676 -38.08 -38.19 10.59
N LYS A 677 -39.03 -37.38 10.10
CA LYS A 677 -39.65 -37.54 8.77
C LYS A 677 -38.99 -36.64 7.72
N ALA A 678 -38.50 -35.47 8.11
CA ALA A 678 -37.79 -34.57 7.23
C ALA A 678 -36.81 -33.69 8.00
N TYR A 679 -35.77 -33.22 7.31
CA TYR A 679 -34.80 -32.22 7.79
C TYR A 679 -34.57 -31.18 6.71
N ALA A 680 -34.58 -29.90 7.08
CA ALA A 680 -34.18 -28.79 6.21
C ALA A 680 -33.07 -27.96 6.88
N HIS A 681 -31.98 -27.72 6.14
CA HIS A 681 -31.00 -26.71 6.48
C HIS A 681 -31.54 -25.33 6.07
N ILE A 682 -31.50 -24.35 6.97
CA ILE A 682 -32.06 -23.02 6.70
C ILE A 682 -30.94 -22.09 6.24
N THR A 683 -30.92 -21.80 4.94
CA THR A 683 -29.86 -21.00 4.29
C THR A 683 -30.46 -19.89 3.42
N GLY A 684 -30.13 -19.85 2.11
CA GLY A 684 -30.69 -18.89 1.17
C GLY A 684 -32.18 -19.20 0.95
N GLY A 685 -33.01 -18.17 0.91
CA GLY A 685 -34.47 -18.35 0.92
C GLY A 685 -35.07 -18.56 2.32
N GLY A 686 -34.23 -18.57 3.37
CA GLY A 686 -34.65 -18.44 4.76
C GLY A 686 -35.64 -19.53 5.19
N LEU A 687 -36.53 -19.19 6.11
CA LEU A 687 -37.60 -20.09 6.57
C LEU A 687 -38.63 -20.37 5.48
N LEU A 688 -38.93 -19.36 4.65
CA LEU A 688 -40.05 -19.41 3.71
C LEU A 688 -39.80 -20.34 2.51
N GLU A 689 -38.56 -20.44 2.03
CA GLU A 689 -38.26 -21.22 0.82
C GLU A 689 -37.54 -22.55 1.11
N ASN A 690 -36.89 -22.72 2.27
CA ASN A 690 -36.19 -23.98 2.58
C ASN A 690 -37.12 -25.05 3.15
N ILE A 691 -38.03 -24.69 4.07
CA ILE A 691 -38.94 -25.66 4.70
C ILE A 691 -39.85 -26.36 3.66
N PRO A 692 -40.42 -25.66 2.65
CA PRO A 692 -41.27 -26.31 1.65
C PRO A 692 -40.55 -27.39 0.83
N ARG A 693 -39.21 -27.32 0.68
CA ARG A 693 -38.42 -28.30 -0.11
C ARG A 693 -38.48 -29.71 0.46
N VAL A 694 -38.91 -29.86 1.70
CA VAL A 694 -38.94 -31.15 2.41
C VAL A 694 -40.34 -31.55 2.86
N LEU A 695 -41.37 -30.91 2.30
CA LEU A 695 -42.78 -31.18 2.55
C LEU A 695 -43.49 -31.63 1.26
N PRO A 696 -44.56 -32.43 1.36
CA PRO A 696 -45.46 -32.67 0.24
C PRO A 696 -46.20 -31.39 -0.17
N GLU A 697 -46.53 -31.24 -1.45
CA GLU A 697 -47.22 -30.04 -1.99
C GLU A 697 -48.57 -29.74 -1.31
N SER A 698 -49.22 -30.76 -0.73
CA SER A 698 -50.50 -30.65 -0.01
C SER A 698 -50.37 -30.11 1.41
N PHE A 699 -49.16 -29.92 1.92
CA PHE A 699 -48.90 -29.50 3.30
C PHE A 699 -48.05 -28.22 3.35
N GLY A 700 -48.28 -27.47 4.42
CA GLY A 700 -47.45 -26.34 4.82
C GLY A 700 -47.13 -26.42 6.32
N VAL A 701 -46.48 -25.38 6.85
CA VAL A 701 -46.22 -25.27 8.29
C VAL A 701 -46.67 -23.93 8.84
N VAL A 702 -47.14 -23.96 10.08
CA VAL A 702 -47.36 -22.76 10.89
C VAL A 702 -46.34 -22.76 12.02
N LEU A 703 -45.51 -21.72 12.05
CA LEU A 703 -44.47 -21.49 13.06
C LEU A 703 -44.88 -20.35 13.99
N ASP A 704 -44.44 -20.37 15.25
CA ASP A 704 -44.63 -19.27 16.20
C ASP A 704 -43.29 -18.75 16.71
N ALA A 705 -42.89 -17.54 16.27
CA ALA A 705 -41.61 -16.92 16.58
C ALA A 705 -41.38 -16.63 18.07
N LEU A 706 -42.42 -16.68 18.92
CA LEU A 706 -42.28 -16.54 20.37
C LEU A 706 -41.75 -17.81 21.05
N THR A 707 -41.68 -18.93 20.34
CA THR A 707 -41.27 -20.23 20.89
C THR A 707 -39.76 -20.49 20.84
N TRP A 708 -39.02 -19.71 20.04
CA TRP A 708 -37.55 -19.79 19.99
C TRP A 708 -36.89 -18.44 20.25
N LYS A 709 -35.60 -18.50 20.59
CA LYS A 709 -34.81 -17.29 20.83
C LYS A 709 -34.22 -16.81 19.50
N ILE A 710 -34.64 -15.63 19.05
CA ILE A 710 -34.02 -14.94 17.91
C ILE A 710 -32.77 -14.18 18.39
N PRO A 711 -31.56 -14.46 17.85
CA PRO A 711 -30.36 -13.71 18.20
C PRO A 711 -30.47 -12.21 17.87
N GLU A 712 -29.80 -11.39 18.68
CA GLU A 712 -29.89 -9.93 18.60
C GLU A 712 -29.46 -9.37 17.23
N ILE A 713 -28.54 -10.03 16.53
CA ILE A 713 -28.10 -9.63 15.19
C ILE A 713 -29.26 -9.55 14.19
N PHE A 714 -30.26 -10.44 14.27
CA PHE A 714 -31.44 -10.39 13.41
C PHE A 714 -32.39 -9.25 13.79
N CYS A 715 -32.49 -8.94 15.07
CA CYS A 715 -33.26 -7.79 15.56
C CYS A 715 -32.62 -6.48 15.06
N TRP A 716 -31.29 -6.41 15.08
CA TRP A 716 -30.53 -5.30 14.50
C TRP A 716 -30.72 -5.22 12.98
N LEU A 717 -30.57 -6.32 12.23
CA LEU A 717 -30.80 -6.33 10.78
C LEU A 717 -32.21 -5.88 10.39
N HIS A 718 -33.23 -6.35 11.13
CA HIS A 718 -34.62 -5.94 10.91
C HIS A 718 -34.80 -4.43 11.11
N LYS A 719 -34.26 -3.89 12.21
CA LYS A 719 -34.41 -2.48 12.57
C LYS A 719 -33.59 -1.57 11.65
N GLU A 720 -32.30 -1.83 11.51
CA GLU A 720 -31.35 -0.99 10.77
C GLU A 720 -31.62 -1.07 9.26
N GLY A 721 -31.99 -2.25 8.76
CA GLY A 721 -32.38 -2.44 7.36
C GLY A 721 -33.82 -2.02 7.04
N ASN A 722 -34.63 -1.69 8.04
CA ASN A 722 -36.08 -1.46 7.91
C ASN A 722 -36.78 -2.57 7.08
N LEU A 723 -36.44 -3.83 7.38
CA LEU A 723 -36.88 -4.99 6.61
C LEU A 723 -38.28 -5.44 7.05
N SER A 724 -39.13 -5.86 6.12
CA SER A 724 -40.43 -6.48 6.47
C SER A 724 -40.24 -7.85 7.14
N GLU A 725 -41.26 -8.34 7.84
CA GLU A 725 -41.25 -9.71 8.40
C GLU A 725 -41.03 -10.76 7.32
N GLU A 726 -41.67 -10.57 6.17
CA GLU A 726 -41.53 -11.45 5.01
C GLU A 726 -40.09 -11.45 4.49
N GLU A 727 -39.48 -10.27 4.33
CA GLU A 727 -38.10 -10.13 3.87
C GLU A 727 -37.11 -10.75 4.88
N MET A 728 -37.36 -10.58 6.18
CA MET A 728 -36.56 -11.22 7.23
C MET A 728 -36.64 -12.75 7.13
N ALA A 729 -37.86 -13.31 7.03
CA ALA A 729 -38.07 -14.74 6.98
C ALA A 729 -37.66 -15.38 5.64
N ARG A 730 -37.66 -14.62 4.53
CA ARG A 730 -37.21 -15.05 3.20
C ARG A 730 -35.70 -14.97 3.06
N THR A 731 -35.06 -13.93 3.60
CA THR A 731 -33.62 -13.75 3.37
C THR A 731 -32.77 -14.40 4.45
N PHE A 732 -33.25 -14.46 5.69
CA PHE A 732 -32.46 -14.92 6.83
C PHE A 732 -33.08 -16.12 7.53
N ASN A 733 -32.22 -16.85 8.24
CA ASN A 733 -32.60 -17.99 9.08
C ASN A 733 -33.29 -17.59 10.40
N CYS A 734 -33.28 -16.30 10.77
CA CYS A 734 -33.94 -15.74 11.95
C CYS A 734 -33.67 -16.51 13.26
N GLY A 735 -32.45 -17.02 13.42
CA GLY A 735 -32.02 -17.80 14.60
C GLY A 735 -32.26 -19.30 14.54
N VAL A 736 -32.94 -19.81 13.52
CA VAL A 736 -33.19 -21.25 13.32
C VAL A 736 -32.29 -21.73 12.20
N GLY A 737 -31.23 -22.47 12.52
CA GLY A 737 -30.29 -22.96 11.51
C GLY A 737 -30.72 -24.24 10.81
N ALA A 738 -31.56 -25.05 11.45
CA ALA A 738 -32.14 -26.25 10.85
C ALA A 738 -33.54 -26.53 11.40
N VAL A 739 -34.36 -27.24 10.60
CA VAL A 739 -35.73 -27.62 10.94
C VAL A 739 -35.92 -29.12 10.76
N LEU A 740 -36.58 -29.77 11.71
CA LEU A 740 -36.97 -31.18 11.63
C LEU A 740 -38.49 -31.31 11.70
N VAL A 741 -39.06 -32.18 10.87
CA VAL A 741 -40.47 -32.60 10.97
C VAL A 741 -40.50 -33.97 11.64
N VAL A 742 -41.23 -34.08 12.73
CA VAL A 742 -41.27 -35.27 13.56
C VAL A 742 -42.71 -35.68 13.85
N GLN A 743 -42.89 -36.97 14.05
CA GLN A 743 -44.18 -37.49 14.51
C GLN A 743 -44.54 -36.89 15.86
N LYS A 744 -45.80 -36.47 16.02
CA LYS A 744 -46.31 -35.78 17.21
C LYS A 744 -46.01 -36.52 18.52
N GLU A 745 -46.19 -37.83 18.56
CA GLU A 745 -45.99 -38.65 19.77
C GLU A 745 -44.50 -38.73 20.19
N MET A 746 -43.59 -38.58 19.22
CA MET A 746 -42.15 -38.67 19.45
C MET A 746 -41.49 -37.30 19.62
N ALA A 747 -42.23 -36.20 19.42
CA ALA A 747 -41.66 -34.86 19.36
C ALA A 747 -40.88 -34.47 20.61
N GLN A 748 -41.38 -34.82 21.80
CA GLN A 748 -40.71 -34.48 23.05
C GLN A 748 -39.43 -35.30 23.28
N GLN A 749 -39.42 -36.55 22.85
CA GLN A 749 -38.23 -37.41 22.92
C GLN A 749 -37.15 -36.91 21.96
N VAL A 750 -37.51 -36.66 20.70
CA VAL A 750 -36.56 -36.15 19.69
C VAL A 750 -36.02 -34.79 20.09
N LEU A 751 -36.85 -33.89 20.63
CA LEU A 751 -36.38 -32.62 21.17
C LEU A 751 -35.33 -32.82 22.26
N LYS A 752 -35.56 -33.73 23.20
CA LYS A 752 -34.63 -34.02 24.30
C LYS A 752 -33.31 -34.59 23.78
N ASP A 753 -33.36 -35.45 22.76
CA ASP A 753 -32.17 -36.02 22.14
C ASP A 753 -31.32 -34.94 21.46
N ILE A 754 -31.95 -33.98 20.79
CA ILE A 754 -31.28 -32.81 20.21
C ILE A 754 -30.71 -31.91 21.32
N GLN A 755 -31.49 -31.65 22.38
CA GLN A 755 -31.10 -30.79 23.50
C GLN A 755 -29.89 -31.30 24.30
N GLY A 756 -29.52 -32.58 24.15
CA GLY A 756 -28.28 -33.13 24.70
C GLY A 756 -27.01 -32.55 24.06
N HIS A 757 -27.11 -31.98 22.86
CA HIS A 757 -25.97 -31.48 22.09
C HIS A 757 -26.17 -30.07 21.53
N GLU A 758 -27.42 -29.67 21.30
CA GLU A 758 -27.79 -28.45 20.60
C GLU A 758 -28.90 -27.68 21.32
N THR A 759 -29.03 -26.39 21.05
CA THR A 759 -30.24 -25.66 21.47
C THR A 759 -31.35 -25.88 20.45
N ALA A 760 -32.53 -26.32 20.90
CA ALA A 760 -33.67 -26.57 20.02
C ALA A 760 -35.01 -26.34 20.73
N TRP A 761 -36.06 -26.12 19.95
CA TRP A 761 -37.41 -25.78 20.40
C TRP A 761 -38.49 -26.44 19.54
N LEU A 762 -39.68 -26.68 20.11
CA LEU A 762 -40.89 -26.96 19.31
C LEU A 762 -41.39 -25.62 18.78
N ILE A 763 -41.27 -25.41 17.47
CA ILE A 763 -41.51 -24.11 16.85
C ILE A 763 -42.82 -24.02 16.08
N GLY A 764 -43.46 -25.16 15.78
CA GLY A 764 -44.65 -25.16 14.96
C GLY A 764 -45.21 -26.55 14.67
N LYS A 765 -46.10 -26.61 13.69
CA LYS A 765 -46.76 -27.85 13.24
C LYS A 765 -47.05 -27.83 11.74
N VAL A 766 -47.14 -29.02 11.17
CA VAL A 766 -47.61 -29.25 9.79
C VAL A 766 -49.12 -29.05 9.71
N VAL A 767 -49.57 -28.37 8.67
CA VAL A 767 -50.99 -28.07 8.40
C VAL A 767 -51.33 -28.39 6.95
N SER A 768 -52.59 -28.74 6.68
CA SER A 768 -53.08 -28.91 5.30
C SER A 768 -53.06 -27.58 4.54
N LEU A 769 -52.51 -27.58 3.34
CA LEU A 769 -52.35 -26.38 2.52
C LEU A 769 -53.57 -26.17 1.61
N GLN A 770 -54.23 -25.01 1.73
CA GLN A 770 -55.26 -24.62 0.77
C GLN A 770 -54.62 -24.03 -0.49
N LYS A 771 -55.20 -24.33 -1.65
CA LYS A 771 -54.68 -23.89 -2.96
C LYS A 771 -54.54 -22.36 -3.00
N GLY A 772 -53.31 -21.87 -3.20
CA GLY A 772 -52.98 -20.43 -3.25
C GLY A 772 -52.60 -19.80 -1.91
N SER A 773 -52.48 -20.58 -0.82
CA SER A 773 -51.96 -20.11 0.47
C SER A 773 -50.44 -20.29 0.57
N ASP A 774 -49.79 -19.49 1.40
CA ASP A 774 -48.36 -19.61 1.68
C ASP A 774 -48.05 -20.95 2.37
N SER A 775 -47.01 -21.65 1.88
CA SER A 775 -46.55 -22.93 2.42
C SER A 775 -45.92 -22.82 3.81
N VAL A 776 -45.47 -21.62 4.18
CA VAL A 776 -44.90 -21.33 5.51
C VAL A 776 -45.54 -20.06 6.04
N LYS A 777 -46.17 -20.16 7.22
CA LYS A 777 -46.69 -19.01 7.95
C LYS A 777 -45.95 -18.84 9.26
N VAL A 778 -45.25 -17.71 9.42
CA VAL A 778 -44.53 -17.37 10.66
C VAL A 778 -45.37 -16.39 11.48
N LEU A 779 -45.91 -16.85 12.59
CA LEU A 779 -46.68 -16.02 13.52
C LEU A 779 -45.74 -15.26 14.45
N ASN A 780 -46.18 -14.07 14.86
CA ASN A 780 -45.54 -13.24 15.90
C ASN A 780 -44.08 -12.83 15.63
N LEU A 781 -43.61 -12.89 14.37
CA LEU A 781 -42.20 -12.61 14.04
C LEU A 781 -41.79 -11.18 14.43
N HIS A 782 -42.61 -10.18 14.11
CA HIS A 782 -42.38 -8.79 14.48
C HIS A 782 -42.28 -8.62 16.00
N ARG A 783 -43.16 -9.29 16.75
CA ARG A 783 -43.14 -9.23 18.21
C ARG A 783 -41.87 -9.87 18.78
N ALA A 784 -41.42 -11.00 18.23
CA ALA A 784 -40.18 -11.65 18.63
C ALA A 784 -38.95 -10.78 18.31
N LEU A 785 -38.91 -10.16 17.12
CA LEU A 785 -37.85 -9.24 16.70
C LEU A 785 -37.81 -7.94 17.53
N GLN A 786 -38.94 -7.53 18.12
CA GLN A 786 -39.03 -6.37 19.01
C GLN A 786 -38.72 -6.69 20.48
N ALA A 787 -38.80 -7.95 20.91
CA ALA A 787 -38.64 -8.35 22.30
C ALA A 787 -37.17 -8.31 22.77
N ASN A 788 -36.20 -8.57 21.87
CA ASN A 788 -34.77 -8.50 22.14
C ASN A 788 -34.18 -7.15 21.70
N ARG A 789 -34.42 -6.10 22.51
CA ARG A 789 -34.09 -4.70 22.16
C ARG A 789 -32.64 -4.28 22.36
N SER A 790 -31.73 -5.15 22.77
CA SER A 790 -30.40 -4.74 23.18
C SER A 790 -29.32 -5.69 22.71
N LEU A 791 -28.97 -5.63 21.41
CA LEU A 791 -27.54 -5.54 21.13
C LEU A 791 -27.08 -4.30 21.89
N CYS A 792 -26.61 -4.52 23.12
CA CYS A 792 -26.04 -3.47 23.96
C CYS A 792 -24.81 -3.01 23.19
N VAL A 793 -24.97 -2.07 22.28
CA VAL A 793 -23.86 -1.27 21.81
C VAL A 793 -23.41 -0.57 23.07
N HIS A 794 -22.38 -1.10 23.73
CA HIS A 794 -21.55 -0.32 24.62
C HIS A 794 -20.95 0.76 23.74
N SER A 795 -21.74 1.81 23.52
CA SER A 795 -21.22 3.14 23.39
C SER A 795 -20.43 3.36 24.66
N HIS A 796 -19.12 3.08 24.60
CA HIS A 796 -18.11 3.62 25.50
C HIS A 796 -18.02 5.14 25.28
N ILE A 797 -19.18 5.80 25.38
CA ILE A 797 -19.41 7.23 25.36
C ILE A 797 -20.38 7.57 26.50
N GLN A 798 -20.23 6.92 27.66
CA GLN A 798 -20.55 7.54 28.93
C GLN A 798 -19.37 7.40 29.90
N GLY A 799 -18.26 7.96 29.43
CA GLY A 799 -17.09 8.34 30.22
C GLY A 799 -16.41 9.53 29.55
N LYS A 800 -17.20 10.57 29.18
CA LYS A 800 -16.85 11.73 28.32
C LYS A 800 -16.43 11.27 26.91
N ILE A 801 -17.22 11.44 25.85
CA ILE A 801 -17.44 12.72 25.16
C ILE A 801 -18.81 12.71 24.47
N GLN A 802 -19.72 13.56 24.89
CA GLN A 802 -20.81 14.01 24.04
C GLN A 802 -20.20 14.70 22.80
N THR A 803 -20.19 14.09 21.62
CA THR A 803 -20.03 14.85 20.37
C THR A 803 -21.39 14.88 19.69
N GLY A 804 -22.06 16.04 19.72
CA GLY A 804 -23.26 16.26 18.92
C GLY A 804 -22.96 16.09 17.43
N LYS A 805 -24.01 16.08 16.59
CA LYS A 805 -23.84 16.25 15.13
C LYS A 805 -22.92 17.45 14.90
N VAL A 806 -21.95 17.30 14.00
CA VAL A 806 -21.02 18.38 13.66
C VAL A 806 -21.82 19.59 13.25
N LYS A 807 -21.64 20.70 13.96
CA LYS A 807 -22.38 21.93 13.74
C LYS A 807 -21.89 22.61 12.46
N VAL A 808 -22.72 22.62 11.43
CA VAL A 808 -22.38 23.18 10.12
C VAL A 808 -22.98 24.57 9.95
N ALA A 809 -22.19 25.51 9.45
CA ALA A 809 -22.69 26.74 8.84
C ALA A 809 -22.65 26.65 7.33
N VAL A 810 -23.70 27.12 6.66
CA VAL A 810 -23.72 27.23 5.20
C VAL A 810 -23.71 28.70 4.79
N LEU A 811 -22.74 29.08 3.97
CA LEU A 811 -22.57 30.44 3.47
C LEU A 811 -23.11 30.51 2.04
N ILE A 812 -23.95 31.51 1.75
CA ILE A 812 -24.67 31.63 0.46
C ILE A 812 -24.72 33.07 -0.07
N SER A 813 -24.79 33.23 -1.40
CA SER A 813 -24.98 34.54 -2.05
C SER A 813 -26.25 34.66 -2.92
N GLY A 814 -27.04 33.59 -3.07
CA GLY A 814 -28.09 33.51 -4.08
C GLY A 814 -29.24 32.55 -3.77
N THR A 815 -29.69 31.81 -4.78
CA THR A 815 -30.93 31.02 -4.76
C THR A 815 -30.91 29.82 -3.80
N GLY A 816 -29.72 29.36 -3.39
CA GLY A 816 -29.56 28.33 -2.36
C GLY A 816 -30.01 26.93 -2.81
N THR A 817 -29.80 26.53 -4.06
CA THR A 817 -30.12 25.16 -4.52
C THR A 817 -29.21 24.12 -3.88
N ASN A 818 -27.89 24.40 -3.80
CA ASN A 818 -26.95 23.56 -3.05
C ASN A 818 -27.26 23.53 -1.54
N LEU A 819 -27.71 24.66 -0.97
CA LEU A 819 -28.18 24.71 0.43
C LEU A 819 -29.37 23.76 0.64
N GLU A 820 -30.34 23.73 -0.26
CA GLU A 820 -31.50 22.84 -0.15
C GLU A 820 -31.10 21.36 -0.17
N ALA A 821 -30.14 20.98 -1.03
CA ALA A 821 -29.58 19.63 -1.03
C ALA A 821 -28.90 19.29 0.30
N LEU A 822 -28.14 20.22 0.89
CA LEU A 822 -27.49 20.05 2.20
C LEU A 822 -28.52 19.95 3.34
N ILE A 823 -29.59 20.76 3.32
CA ILE A 823 -30.69 20.70 4.29
C ILE A 823 -31.35 19.31 4.23
N ASN A 824 -31.70 18.85 3.03
CA ASN A 824 -32.36 17.55 2.85
C ASN A 824 -31.47 16.38 3.29
N SER A 825 -30.14 16.51 3.13
CA SER A 825 -29.18 15.52 3.60
C SER A 825 -29.04 15.52 5.13
N THR A 826 -28.92 16.69 5.76
CA THR A 826 -28.67 16.82 7.21
C THR A 826 -29.90 16.54 8.07
N LYS A 827 -31.10 16.61 7.50
CA LYS A 827 -32.36 16.18 8.13
C LYS A 827 -32.47 14.67 8.33
N LYS A 828 -31.65 13.87 7.64
CA LYS A 828 -31.67 12.41 7.80
C LYS A 828 -31.11 12.04 9.17
N ASP A 829 -31.70 11.04 9.82
CA ASP A 829 -31.24 10.54 11.13
C ASP A 829 -29.82 9.98 11.07
N THR A 830 -29.42 9.45 9.91
CA THR A 830 -28.07 8.94 9.61
C THR A 830 -27.03 10.03 9.32
N SER A 831 -27.41 11.33 9.37
CA SER A 831 -26.46 12.40 9.08
C SER A 831 -25.55 12.70 10.27
N PHE A 832 -24.24 12.76 10.01
CA PHE A 832 -23.20 13.19 10.95
C PHE A 832 -23.13 14.71 11.15
N ALA A 833 -23.87 15.46 10.35
CA ALA A 833 -23.86 16.92 10.32
C ALA A 833 -25.24 17.50 10.64
N GLN A 834 -25.25 18.65 11.32
CA GLN A 834 -26.46 19.44 11.53
C GLN A 834 -26.17 20.87 11.08
N ILE A 835 -27.00 21.41 10.17
CA ILE A 835 -26.90 22.83 9.82
C ILE A 835 -27.49 23.64 10.98
N VAL A 836 -26.64 24.39 11.68
CA VAL A 836 -27.04 25.24 12.81
C VAL A 836 -27.20 26.71 12.41
N LEU A 837 -26.68 27.10 11.25
CA LEU A 837 -26.65 28.48 10.80
C LEU A 837 -26.56 28.58 9.28
N VAL A 838 -27.30 29.51 8.70
CA VAL A 838 -27.10 29.96 7.31
C VAL A 838 -26.74 31.45 7.31
N VAL A 839 -25.59 31.77 6.73
CA VAL A 839 -25.11 33.16 6.59
C VAL A 839 -25.21 33.58 5.12
N SER A 840 -25.83 34.73 4.87
CA SER A 840 -25.78 35.34 3.53
C SER A 840 -25.09 36.69 3.54
N ASN A 841 -24.29 36.94 2.48
CA ASN A 841 -23.68 38.23 2.25
C ASN A 841 -24.59 39.24 1.52
N LYS A 842 -25.83 38.84 1.22
CA LYS A 842 -26.86 39.67 0.58
C LYS A 842 -28.20 39.51 1.32
N PRO A 843 -28.92 40.61 1.61
CA PRO A 843 -30.26 40.51 2.17
C PRO A 843 -31.26 39.98 1.13
N GLY A 844 -32.34 39.35 1.61
CA GLY A 844 -33.52 39.03 0.79
C GLY A 844 -33.34 37.93 -0.28
N VAL A 845 -32.25 37.15 -0.25
CA VAL A 845 -32.04 36.05 -1.21
C VAL A 845 -32.94 34.84 -0.91
N GLU A 846 -33.36 34.10 -1.94
CA GLU A 846 -34.26 32.95 -1.78
C GLU A 846 -33.67 31.86 -0.87
N GLY A 847 -32.35 31.67 -0.85
CA GLY A 847 -31.71 30.71 0.04
C GLY A 847 -31.97 30.96 1.54
N LEU A 848 -32.16 32.22 1.95
CA LEU A 848 -32.53 32.56 3.34
C LEU A 848 -33.95 32.09 3.65
N ARG A 849 -34.89 32.29 2.74
CA ARG A 849 -36.28 31.81 2.89
C ARG A 849 -36.34 30.29 2.98
N LYS A 850 -35.48 29.57 2.24
CA LYS A 850 -35.36 28.11 2.33
C LYS A 850 -34.85 27.66 3.70
N ALA A 851 -33.86 28.34 4.26
CA ALA A 851 -33.34 28.07 5.60
C ALA A 851 -34.41 28.32 6.69
N GLU A 852 -35.15 29.42 6.59
CA GLU A 852 -36.26 29.76 7.49
C GLU A 852 -37.36 28.70 7.45
N ARG A 853 -37.78 28.26 6.26
CA ARG A 853 -38.75 27.15 6.09
C ARG A 853 -38.26 25.84 6.70
N ALA A 854 -36.94 25.64 6.77
CA ALA A 854 -36.33 24.47 7.40
C ALA A 854 -36.11 24.64 8.92
N GLY A 855 -36.47 25.78 9.51
CA GLY A 855 -36.28 26.07 10.93
C GLY A 855 -34.83 26.35 11.31
N ILE A 856 -33.97 26.72 10.36
CA ILE A 856 -32.55 26.96 10.59
C ILE A 856 -32.31 28.46 10.82
N PRO A 857 -31.61 28.85 11.90
CA PRO A 857 -31.24 30.25 12.14
C PRO A 857 -30.50 30.89 10.96
N THR A 858 -30.86 32.12 10.62
CA THR A 858 -30.24 32.89 9.54
C THR A 858 -29.57 34.17 10.04
N ARG A 859 -28.49 34.58 9.36
CA ARG A 859 -27.80 35.86 9.59
C ARG A 859 -27.44 36.51 8.26
N VAL A 860 -27.65 37.82 8.17
CA VAL A 860 -27.25 38.62 7.00
C VAL A 860 -26.08 39.51 7.39
N ILE A 861 -24.96 39.37 6.70
CA ILE A 861 -23.76 40.16 6.92
C ILE A 861 -23.38 40.79 5.58
N GLU A 862 -23.76 42.05 5.38
CA GLU A 862 -23.52 42.74 4.10
C GLU A 862 -22.05 43.13 3.96
N HIS A 863 -21.35 42.47 3.03
CA HIS A 863 -19.94 42.74 2.74
C HIS A 863 -19.64 44.20 2.32
N THR A 864 -20.64 44.94 1.86
CA THR A 864 -20.52 46.37 1.48
C THR A 864 -20.39 47.31 2.68
N ARG A 865 -20.67 46.83 3.90
CA ARG A 865 -20.59 47.63 5.14
C ARG A 865 -19.22 47.62 5.79
N PHE A 866 -18.25 46.91 5.21
CA PHE A 866 -16.91 46.74 5.75
C PHE A 866 -15.87 47.31 4.78
N GLN A 867 -14.82 47.93 5.32
CA GLN A 867 -13.79 48.61 4.51
C GLN A 867 -12.80 47.61 3.89
N SER A 868 -12.69 46.41 4.47
CA SER A 868 -11.79 45.37 3.98
C SER A 868 -12.43 43.98 4.04
N ARG A 869 -11.89 43.06 3.24
CA ARG A 869 -12.28 41.64 3.25
C ARG A 869 -12.03 41.00 4.63
N THR A 870 -10.90 41.30 5.26
CA THR A 870 -10.55 40.77 6.58
C THR A 870 -11.54 41.23 7.66
N GLU A 871 -12.01 42.48 7.58
CA GLU A 871 -13.03 43.01 8.50
C GLU A 871 -14.38 42.32 8.30
N PHE A 872 -14.79 42.11 7.04
CA PHE A 872 -15.98 41.34 6.69
C PHE A 872 -15.90 39.88 7.18
N ASP A 873 -14.81 39.18 6.88
CA ASP A 873 -14.61 37.79 7.31
C ASP A 873 -14.54 37.68 8.83
N GLY A 874 -13.97 38.67 9.53
CA GLY A 874 -13.98 38.74 10.99
C GLY A 874 -15.38 38.92 11.58
N ALA A 875 -16.29 39.62 10.90
CA ALA A 875 -17.69 39.69 11.29
C ALA A 875 -18.43 38.36 11.06
N VAL A 876 -18.14 37.66 9.96
CA VAL A 876 -18.65 36.30 9.70
C VAL A 876 -18.16 35.34 10.78
N ASP A 877 -16.87 35.36 11.08
CA ASP A 877 -16.21 34.51 12.07
C ASP A 877 -16.82 34.63 13.47
N LYS A 878 -17.10 35.85 13.94
CA LYS A 878 -17.80 36.09 15.22
C LYS A 878 -19.16 35.41 15.28
N VAL A 879 -19.91 35.43 14.19
CA VAL A 879 -21.21 34.78 14.10
C VAL A 879 -21.06 33.26 14.03
N LEU A 880 -20.03 32.74 13.37
CA LEU A 880 -19.74 31.30 13.38
C LEU A 880 -19.40 30.80 14.81
N GLU A 881 -18.65 31.59 15.58
CA GLU A 881 -18.34 31.30 16.98
C GLU A 881 -19.60 31.35 17.88
N GLU A 882 -20.48 32.35 17.70
CA GLU A 882 -21.76 32.47 18.43
C GLU A 882 -22.60 31.18 18.34
N PHE A 883 -22.60 30.53 17.17
CA PHE A 883 -23.35 29.30 16.92
C PHE A 883 -22.54 28.02 17.18
N SER A 884 -21.30 28.15 17.69
CA SER A 884 -20.37 27.03 17.93
C SER A 884 -20.16 26.16 16.68
N VAL A 885 -19.98 26.79 15.52
CA VAL A 885 -19.80 26.10 14.24
C VAL A 885 -18.48 25.32 14.25
N GLU A 886 -18.51 24.13 13.65
CA GLU A 886 -17.38 23.22 13.55
C GLU A 886 -16.94 23.01 12.09
N LEU A 887 -17.87 23.15 11.14
CA LEU A 887 -17.62 23.00 9.71
C LEU A 887 -18.38 24.04 8.89
N ILE A 888 -17.78 24.49 7.78
CA ILE A 888 -18.30 25.55 6.92
C ILE A 888 -18.51 25.00 5.51
N CYS A 889 -19.70 25.18 4.94
CA CYS A 889 -19.99 24.86 3.53
C CYS A 889 -20.23 26.13 2.72
N LEU A 890 -19.46 26.32 1.65
CA LEU A 890 -19.65 27.40 0.68
C LEU A 890 -20.61 26.94 -0.42
N ALA A 891 -21.90 27.21 -0.25
CA ALA A 891 -22.94 26.79 -1.19
C ALA A 891 -23.29 27.91 -2.17
N GLY A 892 -22.39 28.16 -3.13
CA GLY A 892 -22.51 29.28 -4.06
C GLY A 892 -22.25 30.63 -3.37
N PHE A 893 -21.25 30.66 -2.48
CA PHE A 893 -20.79 31.86 -1.81
C PHE A 893 -19.82 32.62 -2.72
N MET A 894 -20.31 33.67 -3.39
CA MET A 894 -19.59 34.37 -4.46
C MET A 894 -18.55 35.39 -3.93
N ARG A 895 -17.81 35.02 -2.88
CA ARG A 895 -16.79 35.85 -2.24
C ARG A 895 -15.55 35.01 -1.95
N ILE A 896 -14.38 35.56 -2.26
CA ILE A 896 -13.11 34.96 -1.89
C ILE A 896 -12.86 35.29 -0.41
N LEU A 897 -12.55 34.28 0.39
CA LEU A 897 -12.21 34.42 1.81
C LEU A 897 -10.76 34.92 1.97
N SER A 898 -10.45 35.62 3.05
CA SER A 898 -9.11 36.10 3.36
C SER A 898 -8.23 34.98 3.91
N GLY A 899 -6.91 35.06 3.67
CA GLY A 899 -5.93 34.08 4.17
C GLY A 899 -6.03 33.82 5.68
N PRO A 900 -6.14 34.86 6.55
CA PRO A 900 -6.36 34.65 7.99
C PRO A 900 -7.59 33.79 8.32
N PHE A 901 -8.70 33.99 7.60
CA PHE A 901 -9.93 33.22 7.81
C PHE A 901 -9.76 31.76 7.35
N VAL A 902 -9.22 31.55 6.14
CA VAL A 902 -8.98 30.20 5.60
C VAL A 902 -8.05 29.40 6.50
N LYS A 903 -7.00 30.04 7.02
CA LYS A 903 -6.05 29.42 7.93
C LYS A 903 -6.64 29.10 9.31
N LYS A 904 -7.54 29.94 9.83
CA LYS A 904 -8.24 29.65 11.10
C LYS A 904 -9.12 28.41 10.97
N TRP A 905 -9.79 28.26 9.83
CA TRP A 905 -10.72 27.17 9.55
C TRP A 905 -10.11 26.12 8.60
N GLU A 906 -8.79 25.97 8.61
CA GLU A 906 -8.08 25.03 7.75
C GLU A 906 -8.59 23.60 7.98
N GLY A 907 -8.89 22.89 6.89
CA GLY A 907 -9.50 21.56 6.95
C GLY A 907 -10.97 21.53 7.39
N LYS A 908 -11.60 22.69 7.58
CA LYS A 908 -13.00 22.81 8.04
C LYS A 908 -13.91 23.60 7.09
N ILE A 909 -13.41 24.05 5.94
CA ILE A 909 -14.20 24.74 4.93
C ILE A 909 -14.30 23.86 3.68
N LEU A 910 -15.52 23.56 3.27
CA LEU A 910 -15.84 22.82 2.06
C LEU A 910 -16.39 23.76 0.99
N ASN A 911 -15.90 23.62 -0.23
CA ASN A 911 -16.43 24.33 -1.40
C ASN A 911 -16.76 23.33 -2.50
N ILE A 912 -17.76 23.68 -3.32
CA ILE A 912 -18.09 22.95 -4.54
C ILE A 912 -17.76 23.80 -5.77
N HIS A 913 -17.07 23.20 -6.73
CA HIS A 913 -16.67 23.81 -7.98
C HIS A 913 -17.34 23.13 -9.18
N PRO A 914 -17.92 23.87 -10.14
CA PRO A 914 -18.69 23.33 -11.27
C PRO A 914 -17.84 22.75 -12.43
N SER A 915 -16.69 22.15 -12.12
CA SER A 915 -15.87 21.35 -13.05
C SER A 915 -15.08 20.27 -12.30
N LEU A 916 -14.43 19.37 -13.05
CA LEU A 916 -13.47 18.40 -12.50
C LEU A 916 -12.10 19.08 -12.27
N LEU A 917 -11.85 19.55 -11.06
CA LEU A 917 -10.55 20.09 -10.67
C LEU A 917 -9.44 19.03 -10.82
N PRO A 918 -8.21 19.41 -11.19
CA PRO A 918 -7.72 20.79 -11.35
C PRO A 918 -8.09 21.48 -12.68
N SER A 919 -8.90 20.85 -13.54
CA SER A 919 -9.29 21.42 -14.83
C SER A 919 -10.34 22.53 -14.67
N PHE A 920 -10.18 23.62 -15.42
CA PHE A 920 -11.14 24.74 -15.50
C PHE A 920 -11.42 25.42 -14.14
N LYS A 921 -10.36 25.75 -13.38
CA LYS A 921 -10.43 26.56 -12.14
C LYS A 921 -11.04 27.94 -12.38
N GLY A 922 -11.60 28.54 -11.33
CA GLY A 922 -12.08 29.93 -11.35
C GLY A 922 -13.44 30.12 -12.00
N ALA A 923 -13.80 31.38 -12.27
CA ALA A 923 -15.12 31.72 -12.78
C ALA A 923 -15.33 31.21 -14.23
N ASN A 924 -16.59 31.00 -14.61
CA ASN A 924 -17.02 30.59 -15.96
C ASN A 924 -16.55 29.18 -16.39
N ALA A 925 -16.42 28.24 -15.46
CA ALA A 925 -15.96 26.88 -15.72
C ALA A 925 -16.73 26.19 -16.88
N HIS A 926 -18.06 26.32 -16.93
CA HIS A 926 -18.87 25.75 -18.02
C HIS A 926 -18.52 26.31 -19.40
N ARG A 927 -18.25 27.61 -19.50
CA ARG A 927 -17.83 28.24 -20.76
C ARG A 927 -16.48 27.70 -21.23
N LEU A 928 -15.53 27.58 -20.31
CA LEU A 928 -14.20 27.05 -20.60
C LEU A 928 -14.25 25.58 -21.03
N VAL A 929 -15.11 24.77 -20.38
CA VAL A 929 -15.36 23.37 -20.76
C VAL A 929 -15.86 23.28 -22.20
N LEU A 930 -16.86 24.10 -22.57
CA LEU A 930 -17.40 24.12 -23.93
C LEU A 930 -16.38 24.61 -24.96
N GLN A 931 -15.60 25.65 -24.64
CA GLN A 931 -14.54 26.18 -25.51
C GLN A 931 -13.41 25.19 -25.75
N ALA A 932 -13.05 24.41 -24.72
CA ALA A 932 -12.02 23.38 -24.84
C ALA A 932 -12.48 22.15 -25.63
N GLY A 933 -13.78 22.02 -25.93
CA GLY A 933 -14.33 20.91 -26.71
C GLY A 933 -14.23 19.54 -26.00
N VAL A 934 -14.04 19.53 -24.68
CA VAL A 934 -13.93 18.27 -23.91
C VAL A 934 -15.28 17.55 -23.88
N ARG A 935 -15.24 16.21 -23.81
CA ARG A 935 -16.44 15.37 -23.83
C ARG A 935 -16.94 14.97 -22.44
N VAL A 936 -16.19 15.28 -21.39
CA VAL A 936 -16.52 14.99 -19.99
C VAL A 936 -16.12 16.20 -19.13
N THR A 937 -17.02 16.59 -18.22
CA THR A 937 -16.77 17.54 -17.13
C THR A 937 -17.41 16.98 -15.86
N GLY A 938 -17.77 17.79 -14.87
CA GLY A 938 -18.40 17.35 -13.65
C GLY A 938 -18.48 18.45 -12.60
N CYS A 939 -18.54 18.06 -11.34
CA CYS A 939 -18.32 18.94 -10.20
C CYS A 939 -17.29 18.34 -9.26
N THR A 940 -16.63 19.20 -8.47
CA THR A 940 -15.65 18.81 -7.47
C THR A 940 -15.96 19.45 -6.13
N VAL A 941 -16.05 18.64 -5.08
CA VAL A 941 -16.07 19.11 -3.70
C VAL A 941 -14.67 18.98 -3.12
N HIS A 942 -14.17 20.06 -2.54
CA HIS A 942 -12.81 20.12 -2.03
C HIS A 942 -12.73 20.97 -0.75
N PHE A 943 -11.68 20.76 0.03
CA PHE A 943 -11.33 21.68 1.12
C PHE A 943 -10.91 23.03 0.52
N VAL A 944 -11.23 24.15 1.17
CA VAL A 944 -10.77 25.47 0.73
C VAL A 944 -9.32 25.68 1.16
N ALA A 945 -8.48 26.11 0.23
CA ALA A 945 -7.10 26.56 0.46
C ALA A 945 -6.98 28.07 0.17
N GLU A 946 -5.85 28.70 0.52
CA GLU A 946 -5.62 30.12 0.22
C GLU A 946 -5.62 30.41 -1.29
N GLU A 947 -5.08 29.48 -2.09
CA GLU A 947 -5.22 29.51 -3.55
C GLU A 947 -6.62 29.01 -3.95
N VAL A 948 -7.31 29.80 -4.78
CA VAL A 948 -8.67 29.53 -5.27
C VAL A 948 -8.70 28.19 -6.03
N ASP A 949 -9.65 27.33 -5.65
CA ASP A 949 -9.90 26.01 -6.25
C ASP A 949 -8.66 25.08 -6.30
N ALA A 950 -7.74 25.24 -5.35
CA ALA A 950 -6.50 24.45 -5.27
C ALA A 950 -6.45 23.51 -4.06
N GLY A 951 -7.47 23.51 -3.22
CA GLY A 951 -7.49 22.67 -2.03
C GLY A 951 -7.82 21.21 -2.34
N ALA A 952 -7.60 20.36 -1.34
CA ALA A 952 -7.60 18.92 -1.54
C ALA A 952 -9.01 18.39 -1.88
N ILE A 953 -9.07 17.52 -2.89
CA ILE A 953 -10.31 17.01 -3.49
C ILE A 953 -10.93 15.91 -2.63
N ILE A 954 -12.15 16.13 -2.14
CA ILE A 954 -12.89 15.18 -1.30
C ILE A 954 -13.76 14.27 -2.15
N PHE A 955 -14.48 14.82 -3.13
CA PHE A 955 -15.43 14.07 -3.93
C PHE A 955 -15.55 14.68 -5.32
N GLN A 956 -15.64 13.85 -6.36
CA GLN A 956 -15.88 14.30 -7.73
C GLN A 956 -16.99 13.48 -8.37
N GLU A 957 -17.82 14.14 -9.16
CA GLU A 957 -18.85 13.47 -9.95
C GLU A 957 -18.78 13.94 -11.39
N ALA A 958 -18.54 13.00 -12.30
CA ALA A 958 -18.39 13.26 -13.73
C ALA A 958 -19.74 13.36 -14.45
N VAL A 959 -19.81 14.24 -15.44
CA VAL A 959 -20.98 14.57 -16.23
C VAL A 959 -20.58 14.67 -17.71
N PRO A 960 -21.28 14.01 -18.65
CA PRO A 960 -20.96 14.08 -20.06
C PRO A 960 -21.26 15.47 -20.66
N VAL A 961 -20.41 15.93 -21.58
CA VAL A 961 -20.64 17.11 -22.43
C VAL A 961 -21.15 16.64 -23.79
N LYS A 962 -22.39 17.01 -24.13
CA LYS A 962 -23.09 16.59 -25.34
C LYS A 962 -22.82 17.55 -26.48
N VAL A 963 -22.88 17.04 -27.71
CA VAL A 963 -22.78 17.85 -28.92
C VAL A 963 -23.96 18.81 -28.96
N GLY A 964 -23.70 20.11 -29.10
CA GLY A 964 -24.72 21.16 -29.07
C GLY A 964 -25.11 21.66 -27.68
N ASP A 965 -24.42 21.24 -26.61
CA ASP A 965 -24.64 21.83 -25.29
C ASP A 965 -24.36 23.34 -25.29
N THR A 966 -25.23 24.09 -24.62
CA THR A 966 -25.04 25.50 -24.27
C THR A 966 -24.57 25.59 -22.81
N GLU A 967 -24.07 26.75 -22.39
CA GLU A 967 -23.69 26.95 -20.98
C GLU A 967 -24.86 26.63 -20.02
N ALA A 968 -26.10 26.98 -20.40
CA ALA A 968 -27.29 26.71 -19.60
C ALA A 968 -27.62 25.22 -19.49
N THR A 969 -27.58 24.47 -20.61
CA THR A 969 -27.90 23.03 -20.59
C THR A 969 -26.83 22.21 -19.87
N LEU A 970 -25.57 22.63 -19.96
CA LEU A 970 -24.49 22.02 -19.20
C LEU A 970 -24.57 22.36 -17.71
N ALA A 971 -24.86 23.62 -17.38
CA ALA A 971 -24.99 24.08 -15.98
C ALA A 971 -26.07 23.32 -15.21
N GLU A 972 -27.26 23.10 -15.80
CA GLU A 972 -28.32 22.33 -15.13
C GLU A 972 -27.89 20.87 -14.89
N ARG A 973 -27.16 20.27 -15.83
CA ARG A 973 -26.67 18.89 -15.68
C ARG A 973 -25.59 18.77 -14.60
N VAL A 974 -24.66 19.73 -14.55
CA VAL A 974 -23.64 19.76 -13.50
C VAL A 974 -24.28 20.04 -12.14
N LYS A 975 -25.26 20.93 -12.07
CA LYS A 975 -26.01 21.23 -10.84
C LYS A 975 -26.73 20.02 -10.24
N GLU A 976 -27.26 19.10 -11.05
CA GLU A 976 -27.78 17.83 -10.55
C GLU A 976 -26.71 16.96 -9.88
N ALA A 977 -25.49 16.94 -10.45
CA ALA A 977 -24.35 16.27 -9.85
C ALA A 977 -23.89 16.98 -8.56
N GLU A 978 -23.90 18.32 -8.54
CA GLU A 978 -23.56 19.08 -7.33
C GLU A 978 -24.48 18.75 -6.16
N HIS A 979 -25.78 18.61 -6.41
CA HIS A 979 -26.77 18.24 -5.40
C HIS A 979 -26.56 16.84 -4.81
N ARG A 980 -25.78 15.96 -5.46
CA ARG A 980 -25.39 14.64 -4.95
C ARG A 980 -23.99 14.66 -4.32
N ALA A 981 -23.03 15.27 -5.00
CA ALA A 981 -21.65 15.34 -4.58
C ALA A 981 -21.46 16.15 -3.30
N PHE A 982 -22.07 17.34 -3.18
CA PHE A 982 -21.84 18.21 -2.02
C PHE A 982 -22.30 17.57 -0.71
N PRO A 983 -23.53 17.01 -0.63
CA PRO A 983 -23.96 16.35 0.59
C PRO A 983 -23.15 15.10 0.92
N ALA A 984 -22.74 14.31 -0.08
CA ALA A 984 -21.88 13.14 0.13
C ALA A 984 -20.54 13.53 0.75
N ALA A 985 -19.87 14.55 0.20
CA ALA A 985 -18.62 15.07 0.74
C ALA A 985 -18.78 15.65 2.15
N LEU A 986 -19.88 16.35 2.43
CA LEU A 986 -20.18 16.83 3.78
C LEU A 986 -20.26 15.67 4.79
N GLN A 987 -20.95 14.58 4.45
CA GLN A 987 -21.06 13.43 5.36
C GLN A 987 -19.70 12.77 5.60
N LEU A 988 -18.88 12.61 4.56
CA LEU A 988 -17.53 12.02 4.66
C LEU A 988 -16.63 12.83 5.61
N VAL A 989 -16.70 14.16 5.54
CA VAL A 989 -15.89 15.03 6.41
C VAL A 989 -16.48 15.09 7.83
N ALA A 990 -17.81 15.19 7.95
CA ALA A 990 -18.47 15.26 9.25
C ALA A 990 -18.37 13.94 10.05
N SER A 991 -18.29 12.79 9.39
CA SER A 991 -18.05 11.50 10.06
C SER A 991 -16.59 11.31 10.49
N GLY A 992 -15.67 12.13 9.96
CA GLY A 992 -14.24 11.96 10.12
C GLY A 992 -13.60 10.94 9.18
N ALA A 993 -14.38 10.31 8.29
CA ALA A 993 -13.89 9.39 7.25
C ALA A 993 -13.02 10.09 6.20
N VAL A 994 -13.13 11.42 6.08
CA VAL A 994 -12.20 12.22 5.28
C VAL A 994 -11.73 13.40 6.10
N ARG A 995 -10.42 13.52 6.27
CA ARG A 995 -9.80 14.68 6.90
C ARG A 995 -8.58 15.14 6.12
N VAL A 996 -8.35 16.45 6.11
CA VAL A 996 -7.07 16.98 5.64
C VAL A 996 -6.06 16.90 6.78
N GLY A 997 -4.92 16.27 6.55
CA GLY A 997 -3.80 16.30 7.50
C GLY A 997 -2.74 17.31 7.07
N GLU A 998 -1.54 17.19 7.62
CA GLU A 998 -0.45 18.15 7.38
C GLU A 998 -0.09 18.23 5.89
N ALA A 999 0.26 19.44 5.43
CA ALA A 999 0.60 19.77 4.04
C ALA A 999 -0.50 19.52 2.98
N GLY A 1000 -1.78 19.49 3.38
CA GLY A 1000 -2.91 19.40 2.44
C GLY A 1000 -3.19 17.99 1.92
N ARG A 1001 -2.59 16.96 2.51
CA ARG A 1001 -2.86 15.55 2.16
C ARG A 1001 -4.18 15.09 2.76
N ILE A 1002 -5.00 14.42 1.96
CA ILE A 1002 -6.23 13.78 2.44
C ILE A 1002 -5.93 12.42 3.05
N TYR A 1003 -6.50 12.18 4.22
CA TYR A 1003 -6.57 10.89 4.88
C TYR A 1003 -8.01 10.39 4.77
N TRP A 1004 -8.14 9.21 4.18
CA TRP A 1004 -9.36 8.42 4.13
C TRP A 1004 -9.40 7.47 5.32
#